data_AF-A0A7C4TH98-F1
#
_entry.id   AF-A0A7C4TH98-F1
#
_cell.length_a   1.000
_cell.length_b   1.000
_cell.length_c   1.000
_cell.angle_alpha   90.00
_cell.angle_beta   90.00
_cell.angle_gamma   90.00
#
_symmetry.space_group_name_H-M   'P 1'
#
loop_
_entity.id
_entity.type
_entity.pdbx_description
1 polymer ?
#
loop_
_entity_poly.entity_id
_entity_poly.type
_entity_poly.pdbx_seq_one_letter_code
_entity_poly.pdbx_strand_id
1 'polypeptide(L)'
;MHRRSGEMPDGLVHLDVRSYFSLKEGAFSPESLVRRAAELRMPAVALADRDGLYGTARFVDACEREGVRPILGASLTVREAGTLPLPRTGRKPVDASVLLLARDAAGYANLCRLVTDAHMTGERGDPSLIPEQICAHAGGLVAVLGPTSPPAALAIAGRLDAARRALDPYREAFGDRTYVGVENRLEQDSPKEIRALLRLAERSDARLVATDPVRYLVPQDAFLADALECMRELVPISRTNVSRRNAEGWLKPASEMRALFGERPDLVTATLEIAESCAFDIGLRTVRFPDFPTPRGRNASSVLAERSWRGLERREMQPTARVKDRLHHELAMIHRLGFSAYFLTVADIVADVRAMGIRCACRGSAAGSLVCYLTGISDVDAIRHDLAFERFINPMRDELPDIDIDVESARREDVYDMVLSRYGDDRCACVAMVDTYRARAAVREVGKALGLPEPEVDTVAKSFPHIGAGDLRVAVERLPELVGSNLNAGQLEQLFRVAERLNGFPRHIALHPSGIVLSNDDLVTRVPLERSFQGYRVIQADKDDVELLGYLKLDVLGVRMLSSMRHALDEIARTEHVKVDLDAIALDDEPTFELIRASDTLGCFQIESPGQRELLQKLQPTRWEDLIVDISLFRPGPVKSDMINPYLRRRAGMEAPTYAHPALRPALRETFGVIVYHEQVLRTLAAMAGYSLTEADFIRRHLDREDLLPGFRADFLERAAGRGVPVDIAERTWVAVAEFASFGFCKAHAAAFAVPTYQSSWLKTHYP
;
A
#
# COMPACT_ATOMS: atom_id res chain seq x y z
N MET A 1 4.60 -40.83 17.49
CA MET A 1 5.39 -40.99 18.73
C MET A 1 4.50 -40.63 19.90
N HIS A 2 4.36 -41.53 20.88
CA HIS A 2 3.38 -41.43 21.98
C HIS A 2 3.55 -40.14 22.82
N ARG A 3 2.48 -39.35 22.91
CA ARG A 3 2.32 -38.28 23.92
C ARG A 3 2.24 -38.94 25.30
N ARG A 4 3.20 -38.64 26.17
CA ARG A 4 3.06 -38.88 27.61
C ARG A 4 1.97 -37.96 28.13
N SER A 5 1.01 -38.56 28.82
CA SER A 5 -0.03 -37.92 29.62
C SER A 5 0.60 -37.21 30.83
N GLY A 6 0.28 -35.92 31.03
CA GLY A 6 0.35 -35.28 32.36
C GLY A 6 1.10 -33.95 32.51
N GLU A 7 1.68 -33.35 31.47
CA GLU A 7 2.20 -31.98 31.57
C GLU A 7 1.18 -30.99 30.97
N MET A 8 0.69 -30.07 31.81
CA MET A 8 -0.03 -28.88 31.34
C MET A 8 0.85 -28.17 30.29
N PRO A 9 0.31 -27.73 29.14
CA PRO A 9 1.13 -27.07 28.13
C PRO A 9 1.84 -25.86 28.74
N ASP A 10 3.17 -25.87 28.70
CA ASP A 10 4.04 -24.84 29.27
C ASP A 10 4.05 -23.54 28.41
N GLY A 11 2.97 -23.26 27.69
CA GLY A 11 2.83 -22.14 26.75
C GLY A 11 2.10 -20.91 27.30
N LEU A 12 2.20 -19.79 26.59
CA LEU A 12 1.49 -18.54 26.83
C LEU A 12 1.13 -17.97 25.46
N VAL A 13 0.01 -17.27 25.36
CA VAL A 13 -0.29 -16.39 24.22
C VAL A 13 -0.60 -14.99 24.74
N HIS A 14 0.09 -13.98 24.22
CA HIS A 14 -0.25 -12.59 24.50
C HIS A 14 -1.48 -12.17 23.68
N LEU A 15 -2.48 -11.60 24.37
CA LEU A 15 -3.79 -11.26 23.80
C LEU A 15 -4.00 -9.74 23.61
N ASP A 16 -3.33 -8.89 24.40
CA ASP A 16 -3.37 -7.42 24.28
C ASP A 16 -1.98 -6.93 23.84
N VAL A 17 -1.80 -6.75 22.52
CA VAL A 17 -0.51 -6.37 21.94
C VAL A 17 -0.72 -5.25 20.95
N ARG A 18 -0.01 -4.13 21.17
CA ARG A 18 -0.17 -2.88 20.41
C ARG A 18 1.09 -2.61 19.60
N SER A 19 0.96 -2.70 18.28
CA SER A 19 2.03 -2.32 17.36
C SER A 19 2.09 -0.81 17.18
N TYR A 20 3.00 -0.33 16.35
CA TYR A 20 3.11 1.09 16.00
C TYR A 20 1.86 1.66 15.29
N PHE A 21 0.89 0.81 14.92
CA PHE A 21 -0.38 1.23 14.31
C PHE A 21 -1.37 1.70 15.37
N SER A 22 -1.16 1.33 16.62
CA SER A 22 -1.55 2.16 17.76
C SER A 22 -0.64 3.39 17.78
N LEU A 23 -1.00 4.39 16.95
CA LEU A 23 -0.14 5.54 16.62
C LEU A 23 0.43 6.18 17.88
N LYS A 24 1.77 6.24 17.96
CA LYS A 24 2.53 6.81 19.08
C LYS A 24 2.25 6.14 20.43
N GLU A 25 1.86 4.87 20.43
CA GLU A 25 1.66 4.08 21.63
C GLU A 25 2.53 2.80 21.64
N GLY A 26 2.47 2.03 20.55
CA GLY A 26 3.28 0.82 20.35
C GLY A 26 4.64 1.11 19.74
N ALA A 27 5.66 0.37 20.17
CA ALA A 27 7.07 0.62 19.87
C ALA A 27 7.70 -0.40 18.90
N PHE A 28 6.89 -1.09 18.09
CA PHE A 28 7.36 -2.13 17.16
C PHE A 28 6.42 -2.34 15.97
N SER A 29 6.95 -2.92 14.90
CA SER A 29 6.16 -3.33 13.72
C SER A 29 5.49 -4.69 13.92
N PRO A 30 4.37 -4.98 13.23
CA PRO A 30 3.75 -6.30 13.27
C PRO A 30 4.71 -7.45 12.90
N GLU A 31 5.58 -7.26 11.91
CA GLU A 31 6.57 -8.27 11.51
C GLU A 31 7.61 -8.53 12.61
N SER A 32 8.00 -7.48 13.34
CA SER A 32 8.93 -7.61 14.47
C SER A 32 8.29 -8.34 15.65
N LEU A 33 7.00 -8.14 15.88
CA LEU A 33 6.22 -8.91 16.85
C LEU A 33 6.25 -10.40 16.52
N VAL A 34 5.95 -10.76 15.27
CA VAL A 34 5.91 -12.16 14.85
C VAL A 34 7.28 -12.83 15.00
N ARG A 35 8.36 -12.19 14.54
CA ARG A 35 9.72 -12.71 14.73
C ARG A 35 10.04 -12.96 16.19
N ARG A 36 9.70 -12.00 17.06
CA ARG A 36 9.93 -12.14 18.50
C ARG A 36 9.08 -13.25 19.12
N ALA A 37 7.83 -13.39 18.70
CA ALA A 37 6.96 -14.47 19.15
C ALA A 37 7.52 -15.86 18.75
N ALA A 38 8.07 -15.98 17.55
CA ALA A 38 8.76 -17.19 17.08
C ALA A 38 10.01 -17.50 17.91
N GLU A 39 10.86 -16.50 18.19
CA GLU A 39 12.03 -16.63 19.09
C GLU A 39 11.63 -17.13 20.49
N LEU A 40 10.50 -16.63 21.02
CA LEU A 40 9.95 -17.03 22.31
C LEU A 40 9.17 -18.36 22.26
N ARG A 41 9.07 -18.99 21.08
CA ARG A 41 8.33 -20.25 20.83
C ARG A 41 6.86 -20.17 21.21
N MET A 42 6.24 -19.01 21.00
CA MET A 42 4.80 -18.83 21.20
C MET A 42 4.04 -19.50 20.05
N PRO A 43 3.03 -20.35 20.33
CA PRO A 43 2.26 -21.01 19.28
C PRO A 43 1.35 -20.05 18.51
N ALA A 44 0.97 -18.95 19.14
CA ALA A 44 0.15 -17.88 18.58
C ALA A 44 0.48 -16.55 19.26
N VAL A 45 0.11 -15.44 18.62
CA VAL A 45 0.16 -14.10 19.22
C VAL A 45 -0.98 -13.27 18.69
N ALA A 46 -1.56 -12.40 19.52
CA ALA A 46 -2.56 -11.44 19.06
C ALA A 46 -1.91 -10.16 18.56
N LEU A 47 -2.59 -9.50 17.61
CA LEU A 47 -2.42 -8.09 17.32
C LEU A 47 -3.73 -7.39 17.64
N ALA A 48 -3.69 -6.45 18.58
CA ALA A 48 -4.87 -5.77 19.12
C ALA A 48 -4.60 -4.26 19.22
N ASP A 49 -4.39 -3.63 18.07
CA ASP A 49 -4.14 -2.20 18.00
C ASP A 49 -5.34 -1.37 18.49
N ARG A 50 -5.05 -0.15 18.96
CA ARG A 50 -6.06 0.79 19.46
C ARG A 50 -6.92 1.31 18.30
N ASP A 51 -8.22 1.09 18.39
CA ASP A 51 -9.24 1.62 17.49
C ASP A 51 -9.00 1.38 16.00
N GLY A 52 -8.28 0.33 15.61
CA GLY A 52 -7.97 0.09 14.20
C GLY A 52 -7.35 -1.27 13.91
N LEU A 53 -7.36 -1.63 12.63
CA LEU A 53 -6.83 -2.90 12.11
C LEU A 53 -5.77 -2.70 11.02
N TYR A 54 -5.12 -1.53 10.97
CA TYR A 54 -4.17 -1.12 9.92
C TYR A 54 -3.07 -2.15 9.62
N GLY A 55 -2.53 -2.80 10.65
CA GLY A 55 -1.44 -3.77 10.51
C GLY A 55 -1.86 -5.21 10.22
N THR A 56 -3.15 -5.49 10.01
CA THR A 56 -3.67 -6.86 9.97
C THR A 56 -3.11 -7.68 8.81
N ALA A 57 -3.09 -7.14 7.59
CA ALA A 57 -2.67 -7.89 6.41
C ALA A 57 -1.20 -8.34 6.52
N ARG A 58 -0.30 -7.40 6.77
CA ARG A 58 1.13 -7.68 7.00
C ARG A 58 1.41 -8.54 8.23
N PHE A 59 0.59 -8.44 9.27
CA PHE A 59 0.71 -9.29 10.45
C PHE A 59 0.42 -10.76 10.13
N VAL A 60 -0.70 -11.03 9.45
CA VAL A 60 -1.08 -12.39 9.04
C VAL A 60 -0.04 -12.96 8.07
N ASP A 61 0.41 -12.17 7.10
CA ASP A 61 1.46 -12.57 6.17
C ASP A 61 2.79 -12.90 6.87
N ALA A 62 3.23 -12.07 7.83
CA ALA A 62 4.42 -12.38 8.62
C ALA A 62 4.24 -13.66 9.45
N CYS A 63 3.07 -13.85 10.05
CA CYS A 63 2.69 -15.05 10.80
C CYS A 63 2.79 -16.33 9.95
N GLU A 64 2.29 -16.30 8.70
CA GLU A 64 2.39 -17.42 7.75
C GLU A 64 3.85 -17.78 7.45
N ARG A 65 4.72 -16.79 7.26
CA ARG A 65 6.14 -16.99 6.93
C ARG A 65 6.94 -17.57 8.10
N GLU A 66 6.67 -17.11 9.31
CA GLU A 66 7.41 -17.50 10.53
C GLU A 66 6.77 -18.70 11.25
N GLY A 67 5.60 -19.17 10.80
CA GLY A 67 4.90 -20.32 11.40
C GLY A 67 4.27 -20.03 12.76
N VAL A 68 3.87 -18.79 13.03
CA VAL A 68 3.17 -18.37 14.26
C VAL A 68 1.71 -18.13 13.93
N ARG A 69 0.76 -18.69 14.70
CA ARG A 69 -0.67 -18.48 14.41
C ARG A 69 -1.10 -17.03 14.75
N PRO A 70 -1.72 -16.30 13.83
CA PRO A 70 -2.23 -14.96 14.12
C PRO A 70 -3.54 -15.01 14.90
N ILE A 71 -3.72 -14.11 15.87
CA ILE A 71 -5.00 -13.80 16.49
C ILE A 71 -5.33 -12.34 16.19
N LEU A 72 -6.48 -12.10 15.58
CA LEU A 72 -6.87 -10.77 15.13
C LEU A 72 -7.79 -10.12 16.15
N GLY A 73 -7.47 -8.91 16.59
CA GLY A 73 -8.25 -8.18 17.56
C GLY A 73 -8.06 -6.67 17.46
N ALA A 74 -8.78 -5.95 18.31
CA ALA A 74 -8.60 -4.52 18.51
C ALA A 74 -8.97 -4.14 19.94
N SER A 75 -8.28 -3.15 20.49
CA SER A 75 -8.66 -2.49 21.74
C SER A 75 -9.51 -1.27 21.38
N LEU A 76 -10.83 -1.37 21.59
CA LEU A 76 -11.79 -0.34 21.18
C LEU A 76 -12.10 0.60 22.34
N THR A 77 -12.00 1.90 22.08
CA THR A 77 -12.35 2.98 23.01
C THR A 77 -13.87 3.01 23.22
N VAL A 78 -14.27 3.00 24.49
CA VAL A 78 -15.67 3.00 24.92
C VAL A 78 -15.98 4.26 25.71
N ARG A 79 -17.05 4.96 25.35
CA ARG A 79 -17.59 6.11 26.09
C ARG A 79 -19.06 5.86 26.39
N GLU A 80 -19.50 6.09 27.63
CA GLU A 80 -20.92 6.06 27.97
C GLU A 80 -21.61 7.33 27.41
N ALA A 81 -22.84 7.21 26.92
CA ALA A 81 -23.58 8.34 26.37
C ALA A 81 -23.75 9.45 27.42
N GLY A 82 -23.04 10.57 27.25
CA GLY A 82 -23.15 11.75 28.12
C GLY A 82 -22.23 11.76 29.35
N THR A 83 -21.27 10.84 29.50
CA THR A 83 -20.31 10.85 30.62
C THR A 83 -18.90 11.23 30.18
N LEU A 84 -18.30 12.16 30.93
CA LEU A 84 -16.87 12.51 30.86
C LEU A 84 -15.99 11.32 31.28
N PRO A 85 -14.73 11.26 30.82
CA PRO A 85 -13.85 10.10 31.00
C PRO A 85 -13.58 9.74 32.47
N LEU A 86 -13.30 8.46 32.72
CA LEU A 86 -13.24 7.87 34.06
C LEU A 86 -12.20 8.58 34.95
N PRO A 87 -12.58 9.14 36.10
CA PRO A 87 -11.63 9.77 37.00
C PRO A 87 -10.81 8.70 37.74
N ARG A 88 -9.51 8.60 37.45
CA ARG A 88 -8.54 8.07 38.43
C ARG A 88 -8.16 9.22 39.37
N THR A 89 -8.30 8.99 40.67
CA THR A 89 -7.92 9.95 41.72
C THR A 89 -6.52 10.52 41.47
N GLY A 90 -6.44 11.81 41.10
CA GLY A 90 -5.18 12.55 40.90
C GLY A 90 -4.46 12.35 39.56
N ARG A 91 -5.09 11.74 38.54
CA ARG A 91 -4.50 11.54 37.19
C ARG A 91 -5.43 12.02 36.08
N LYS A 92 -4.86 12.34 34.91
CA LYS A 92 -5.60 12.58 33.67
C LYS A 92 -6.54 11.37 33.42
N PRO A 93 -7.79 11.58 32.99
CA PRO A 93 -8.70 10.48 32.70
C PRO A 93 -8.10 9.54 31.65
N VAL A 94 -8.15 8.23 31.89
CA VAL A 94 -7.77 7.21 30.90
C VAL A 94 -9.05 6.83 30.19
N ASP A 95 -9.01 6.78 28.85
CA ASP A 95 -10.15 6.31 28.07
C ASP A 95 -10.49 4.87 28.46
N ALA A 96 -11.78 4.60 28.63
CA ALA A 96 -12.22 3.24 28.86
C ALA A 96 -12.07 2.45 27.56
N SER A 97 -11.71 1.18 27.65
CA SER A 97 -11.55 0.34 26.46
C SER A 97 -11.97 -1.10 26.68
N VAL A 98 -12.32 -1.79 25.61
CA VAL A 98 -12.65 -3.20 25.59
C VAL A 98 -11.80 -3.88 24.53
N LEU A 99 -11.12 -4.97 24.92
CA LEU A 99 -10.38 -5.80 23.98
C LEU A 99 -11.34 -6.81 23.34
N LEU A 100 -11.42 -6.78 22.02
CA LEU A 100 -12.20 -7.73 21.23
C LEU A 100 -11.27 -8.56 20.36
N LEU A 101 -11.46 -9.88 20.36
CA LEU A 101 -10.72 -10.83 19.54
C LEU A 101 -11.68 -11.58 18.61
N ALA A 102 -11.32 -11.69 17.33
CA ALA A 102 -12.07 -12.46 16.36
C ALA A 102 -11.82 -13.96 16.55
N ARG A 103 -12.88 -14.71 16.82
CA ARG A 103 -12.83 -16.17 16.97
C ARG A 103 -12.86 -16.85 15.60
N ASP A 104 -13.73 -16.34 14.73
CA ASP A 104 -14.02 -16.87 13.40
C ASP A 104 -14.22 -15.73 12.40
N ALA A 105 -14.42 -16.07 11.12
CA ALA A 105 -14.60 -15.08 10.05
C ALA A 105 -15.82 -14.16 10.28
N ALA A 106 -16.89 -14.65 10.92
CA ALA A 106 -18.04 -13.82 11.27
C ALA A 106 -17.69 -12.84 12.40
N GLY A 107 -16.89 -13.28 13.37
CA GLY A 107 -16.28 -12.42 14.38
C GLY A 107 -15.43 -11.32 13.77
N TYR A 108 -14.54 -11.66 12.84
CA TYR A 108 -13.72 -10.68 12.14
C TYR A 108 -14.56 -9.66 11.37
N ALA A 109 -15.59 -10.11 10.66
CA ALA A 109 -16.54 -9.22 9.99
C ALA A 109 -17.23 -8.26 10.95
N ASN A 110 -17.64 -8.73 12.13
CA ASN A 110 -18.21 -7.89 13.18
C ASN A 110 -17.17 -6.92 13.77
N LEU A 111 -15.91 -7.34 13.92
CA LEU A 111 -14.82 -6.47 14.37
C LEU A 111 -14.58 -5.34 13.37
N CYS A 112 -14.52 -5.64 12.06
CA CYS A 112 -14.37 -4.63 11.02
C CYS A 112 -15.52 -3.63 11.00
N ARG A 113 -16.76 -4.09 11.20
CA ARG A 113 -17.94 -3.23 11.35
C ARG A 113 -17.86 -2.33 12.57
N LEU A 114 -17.52 -2.88 13.74
CA LEU A 114 -17.39 -2.09 14.97
C LEU A 114 -16.31 -1.00 14.85
N VAL A 115 -15.15 -1.33 14.29
CA VAL A 115 -14.10 -0.35 14.02
C VAL A 115 -14.60 0.71 13.03
N THR A 116 -15.27 0.29 11.95
CA THR A 116 -15.87 1.24 10.99
C THR A 116 -16.86 2.18 11.66
N ASP A 117 -17.78 1.65 12.47
CA ASP A 117 -18.78 2.43 13.19
C ASP A 117 -18.12 3.43 14.15
N ALA A 118 -17.06 3.04 14.85
CA ALA A 118 -16.31 3.91 15.74
C ALA A 118 -15.75 5.13 14.99
N HIS A 119 -15.22 4.90 13.79
CA HIS A 119 -14.64 5.96 12.93
C HIS A 119 -15.68 6.76 12.13
N MET A 120 -16.85 6.19 11.85
CA MET A 120 -17.92 6.86 11.10
C MET A 120 -18.87 7.66 12.00
N THR A 121 -19.07 7.23 13.24
CA THR A 121 -19.97 7.87 14.21
C THR A 121 -19.23 8.72 15.25
N GLY A 122 -17.97 8.41 15.57
CA GLY A 122 -17.14 9.18 16.48
C GLY A 122 -16.57 10.46 15.86
N GLU A 123 -15.79 11.21 16.64
CA GLU A 123 -15.04 12.36 16.14
C GLU A 123 -13.81 11.87 15.36
N ARG A 124 -13.49 12.52 14.24
CA ARG A 124 -12.32 12.15 13.44
C ARG A 124 -11.04 12.33 14.27
N GLY A 125 -10.31 11.22 14.46
CA GLY A 125 -9.10 11.19 15.29
C GLY A 125 -9.36 10.86 16.76
N ASP A 126 -10.62 10.74 17.18
CA ASP A 126 -11.06 10.20 18.48
C ASP A 126 -12.25 9.22 18.27
N PRO A 127 -12.02 8.10 17.55
CA PRO A 127 -13.05 7.08 17.36
C PRO A 127 -13.48 6.48 18.70
N SER A 128 -14.79 6.27 18.88
CA SER A 128 -15.31 5.64 20.09
C SER A 128 -16.66 4.97 19.84
N LEU A 129 -17.00 4.03 20.73
CA LEU A 129 -18.27 3.30 20.72
C LEU A 129 -18.97 3.41 22.08
N ILE A 130 -20.27 3.11 22.09
CA ILE A 130 -21.01 2.83 23.32
C ILE A 130 -21.09 1.30 23.55
N PRO A 131 -21.22 0.82 24.80
CA PRO A 131 -21.33 -0.61 25.11
C PRO A 131 -22.39 -1.36 24.30
N GLU A 132 -23.53 -0.70 24.02
CA GLU A 132 -24.66 -1.25 23.28
C GLU A 132 -24.27 -1.62 21.85
N GLN A 133 -23.45 -0.80 21.18
CA GLN A 133 -22.95 -1.09 19.84
C GLN A 133 -22.07 -2.35 19.84
N ILE A 134 -21.15 -2.45 20.82
CA ILE A 134 -20.29 -3.64 20.97
C ILE A 134 -21.14 -4.89 21.20
N CYS A 135 -22.13 -4.82 22.09
CA CYS A 135 -22.99 -5.95 22.41
C CYS A 135 -23.86 -6.37 21.21
N ALA A 136 -24.33 -5.42 20.39
CA ALA A 136 -25.13 -5.71 19.20
C ALA A 136 -24.36 -6.53 18.14
N HIS A 137 -23.03 -6.41 18.10
CA HIS A 137 -22.16 -7.12 17.15
C HIS A 137 -21.31 -8.22 17.81
N ALA A 138 -21.76 -8.79 18.93
CA ALA A 138 -20.99 -9.77 19.70
C ALA A 138 -20.77 -11.13 19.01
N GLY A 139 -21.46 -11.45 17.91
CA GLY A 139 -21.36 -12.75 17.24
C GLY A 139 -19.93 -13.07 16.77
N GLY A 140 -19.41 -14.27 17.07
CA GLY A 140 -18.06 -14.68 16.65
C GLY A 140 -16.89 -13.95 17.34
N LEU A 141 -17.15 -13.06 18.29
CA LEU A 141 -16.12 -12.31 19.03
C LEU A 141 -15.90 -12.88 20.46
N VAL A 142 -14.71 -12.63 21.00
CA VAL A 142 -14.38 -12.80 22.42
C VAL A 142 -14.16 -11.42 23.03
N ALA A 143 -14.77 -11.14 24.17
CA ALA A 143 -14.62 -9.87 24.88
C ALA A 143 -13.75 -10.06 26.13
N VAL A 144 -12.63 -9.36 26.17
CA VAL A 144 -11.74 -9.31 27.35
C VAL A 144 -11.86 -7.92 27.99
N LEU A 145 -12.49 -7.89 29.15
CA LEU A 145 -12.77 -6.69 29.93
C LEU A 145 -11.60 -6.45 30.89
N GLY A 146 -10.54 -5.82 30.37
CA GLY A 146 -9.34 -5.47 31.14
C GLY A 146 -9.58 -4.34 32.15
N PRO A 147 -8.58 -3.97 32.98
CA PRO A 147 -8.70 -2.96 34.04
C PRO A 147 -9.21 -1.58 33.62
N THR A 148 -9.06 -1.22 32.34
CA THR A 148 -9.56 0.03 31.76
C THR A 148 -11.01 -0.05 31.28
N SER A 149 -11.60 -1.25 31.18
CA SER A 149 -13.00 -1.40 30.77
C SER A 149 -13.97 -0.82 31.81
N PRO A 150 -15.14 -0.31 31.40
CA PRO A 150 -16.11 0.27 32.34
C PRO A 150 -16.45 -0.63 33.55
N PRO A 151 -16.79 -1.93 33.39
CA PRO A 151 -17.10 -2.79 34.55
C PRO A 151 -15.87 -3.03 35.44
N ALA A 152 -14.69 -3.25 34.87
CA ALA A 152 -13.47 -3.49 35.64
C ALA A 152 -13.04 -2.25 36.44
N ALA A 153 -13.09 -1.08 35.82
CA ALA A 153 -12.76 0.19 36.46
C ALA A 153 -13.69 0.49 37.65
N LEU A 154 -14.99 0.23 37.52
CA LEU A 154 -15.96 0.34 38.61
C LEU A 154 -15.64 -0.61 39.77
N ALA A 155 -15.22 -1.85 39.47
CA ALA A 155 -14.84 -2.82 40.50
C ALA A 155 -13.57 -2.38 41.24
N ILE A 156 -12.56 -1.90 40.52
CA ILE A 156 -11.32 -1.35 41.09
C ILE A 156 -11.60 -0.12 41.98
N ALA A 157 -12.56 0.71 41.58
CA ALA A 157 -13.05 1.84 42.37
C ALA A 157 -13.89 1.44 43.61
N GLY A 158 -14.09 0.13 43.84
CA GLY A 158 -14.86 -0.40 44.98
C GLY A 158 -16.37 -0.41 44.78
N ARG A 159 -16.87 -0.12 43.58
CA ARG A 159 -18.31 -0.08 43.25
C ARG A 159 -18.79 -1.40 42.63
N LEU A 160 -18.66 -2.48 43.39
CA LEU A 160 -18.86 -3.86 42.89
C LEU A 160 -20.27 -4.12 42.31
N ASP A 161 -21.33 -3.57 42.90
CA ASP A 161 -22.69 -3.76 42.38
C ASP A 161 -22.93 -2.99 41.08
N ALA A 162 -22.30 -1.81 40.92
CA ALA A 162 -22.34 -1.05 39.66
C ALA A 162 -21.50 -1.75 38.58
N ALA A 163 -20.33 -2.26 38.95
CA ALA A 163 -19.48 -3.05 38.06
C ALA A 163 -20.20 -4.28 37.50
N ARG A 164 -20.95 -4.99 38.35
CA ARG A 164 -21.76 -6.13 37.92
C ARG A 164 -22.85 -5.71 36.92
N ARG A 165 -23.61 -4.65 37.21
CA ARG A 165 -24.62 -4.14 36.27
C ARG A 165 -24.02 -3.71 34.93
N ALA A 166 -22.82 -3.14 34.93
CA ALA A 166 -22.11 -2.78 33.71
C ALA A 166 -21.54 -4.01 32.95
N LEU A 167 -21.33 -5.13 33.63
CA LEU A 167 -20.85 -6.38 33.06
C LEU A 167 -21.99 -7.23 32.45
N ASP A 168 -23.20 -7.13 33.00
CA ASP A 168 -24.36 -7.94 32.59
C ASP A 168 -24.66 -7.86 31.08
N PRO A 169 -24.66 -6.69 30.40
CA PRO A 169 -24.89 -6.62 28.95
C PRO A 169 -23.85 -7.39 28.12
N TYR A 170 -22.58 -7.35 28.53
CA TYR A 170 -21.52 -8.12 27.86
C TYR A 170 -21.72 -9.62 28.07
N ARG A 171 -22.15 -10.05 29.25
CA ARG A 171 -22.44 -11.47 29.51
C ARG A 171 -23.64 -11.97 28.72
N GLU A 172 -24.68 -11.17 28.61
CA GLU A 172 -25.87 -11.50 27.81
C GLU A 172 -25.52 -11.64 26.33
N ALA A 173 -24.66 -10.75 25.79
CA ALA A 173 -24.30 -10.75 24.38
C ALA A 173 -23.20 -11.77 23.99
N PHE A 174 -22.15 -11.89 24.82
CA PHE A 174 -20.99 -12.74 24.52
C PHE A 174 -21.09 -14.13 25.18
N GLY A 175 -21.85 -14.28 26.26
CA GLY A 175 -22.02 -15.55 26.97
C GLY A 175 -20.73 -16.01 27.65
N ASP A 176 -20.32 -17.25 27.35
CA ASP A 176 -19.09 -17.85 27.86
C ASP A 176 -17.81 -17.27 27.24
N ARG A 177 -17.96 -16.38 26.25
CA ARG A 177 -16.88 -15.63 25.58
C ARG A 177 -16.58 -14.29 26.25
N THR A 178 -17.19 -13.99 27.40
CA THR A 178 -16.84 -12.83 28.24
C THR A 178 -15.78 -13.21 29.26
N TYR A 179 -14.66 -12.51 29.23
CA TYR A 179 -13.56 -12.68 30.17
C TYR A 179 -13.30 -11.36 30.92
N VAL A 180 -13.04 -11.44 32.21
CA VAL A 180 -12.47 -10.35 33.00
C VAL A 180 -10.95 -10.47 32.92
N GLY A 181 -10.32 -9.47 32.30
CA GLY A 181 -8.86 -9.41 32.14
C GLY A 181 -8.18 -8.91 33.41
N VAL A 182 -7.14 -9.61 33.84
CA VAL A 182 -6.38 -9.29 35.05
C VAL A 182 -4.93 -9.00 34.69
N GLU A 183 -4.42 -7.87 35.15
CA GLU A 183 -3.05 -7.44 34.91
C GLU A 183 -2.25 -7.42 36.22
N ASN A 184 -1.02 -7.95 36.19
CA ASN A 184 -0.05 -7.76 37.25
C ASN A 184 1.11 -6.89 36.75
N ARG A 185 0.97 -5.58 36.94
CA ARG A 185 1.96 -4.59 36.52
C ARG A 185 3.13 -4.42 37.50
N LEU A 186 3.23 -5.25 38.55
CA LEU A 186 4.22 -5.08 39.63
C LEU A 186 4.19 -3.68 40.29
N GLU A 187 3.02 -3.04 40.30
CA GLU A 187 2.80 -1.76 40.96
C GLU A 187 2.24 -1.99 42.37
N GLN A 188 2.41 -1.01 43.26
CA GLN A 188 1.88 -1.07 44.63
C GLN A 188 0.37 -1.35 44.69
N ASP A 189 -0.38 -0.86 43.69
CA ASP A 189 -1.83 -1.02 43.60
C ASP A 189 -2.26 -2.35 42.94
N SER A 190 -1.36 -3.05 42.23
CA SER A 190 -1.70 -4.26 41.45
C SER A 190 -2.39 -5.35 42.29
N PRO A 191 -1.93 -5.73 43.50
CA PRO A 191 -2.61 -6.75 44.31
C PRO A 191 -4.02 -6.35 44.76
N LYS A 192 -4.30 -5.04 44.88
CA LYS A 192 -5.64 -4.54 45.21
C LYS A 192 -6.55 -4.61 43.99
N GLU A 193 -6.06 -4.20 42.82
CA GLU A 193 -6.80 -4.27 41.56
C GLU A 193 -7.14 -5.72 41.20
N ILE A 194 -6.15 -6.63 41.26
CA ILE A 194 -6.35 -8.07 41.01
C ILE A 194 -7.46 -8.64 41.90
N ARG A 195 -7.42 -8.40 43.22
CA ARG A 195 -8.46 -8.88 44.15
C ARG A 195 -9.85 -8.31 43.84
N ALA A 196 -9.94 -7.07 43.37
CA ALA A 196 -11.22 -6.47 42.99
C ALA A 196 -11.81 -7.16 41.75
N LEU A 197 -10.98 -7.47 40.75
CA LEU A 197 -11.39 -8.15 39.53
C LEU A 197 -11.73 -9.62 39.75
N LEU A 198 -10.98 -10.32 40.60
CA LEU A 198 -11.32 -11.68 41.05
C LEU A 198 -12.72 -11.72 41.69
N ARG A 199 -13.03 -10.77 42.60
CA ARG A 199 -14.36 -10.66 43.22
C ARG A 199 -15.46 -10.34 42.22
N LEU A 200 -15.18 -9.49 41.23
CA LEU A 200 -16.14 -9.18 40.15
C LEU A 200 -16.48 -10.45 39.37
N ALA A 201 -15.46 -11.22 38.98
CA ALA A 201 -15.64 -12.47 38.26
C ALA A 201 -16.40 -13.51 39.08
N GLU A 202 -16.05 -13.70 40.35
CA GLU A 202 -16.76 -14.62 41.27
C GLU A 202 -18.23 -14.25 41.44
N ARG A 203 -18.55 -12.97 41.68
CA ARG A 203 -19.93 -12.52 41.88
C ARG A 203 -20.79 -12.52 40.63
N SER A 204 -20.13 -12.55 39.48
CA SER A 204 -20.78 -12.44 38.18
C SER A 204 -20.53 -13.68 37.35
N ASP A 205 -20.10 -14.80 37.94
CA ASP A 205 -19.84 -16.07 37.24
C ASP A 205 -19.18 -15.87 35.85
N ALA A 206 -18.14 -15.04 35.83
CA ALA A 206 -17.41 -14.65 34.63
C ALA A 206 -16.04 -15.32 34.61
N ARG A 207 -15.55 -15.65 33.42
CA ARG A 207 -14.21 -16.24 33.26
C ARG A 207 -13.14 -15.19 33.50
N LEU A 208 -11.97 -15.61 33.93
CA LEU A 208 -10.82 -14.75 34.16
C LEU A 208 -9.69 -15.11 33.20
N VAL A 209 -8.90 -14.13 32.79
CA VAL A 209 -7.72 -14.34 31.97
C VAL A 209 -6.61 -13.36 32.35
N ALA A 210 -5.36 -13.82 32.30
CA ALA A 210 -4.21 -12.93 32.45
C ALA A 210 -4.02 -12.11 31.17
N THR A 211 -3.87 -10.80 31.33
CA THR A 211 -3.49 -9.89 30.24
C THR A 211 -2.25 -9.10 30.63
N ASP A 212 -1.52 -8.67 29.61
CA ASP A 212 -0.38 -7.78 29.75
C ASP A 212 -0.43 -6.85 28.52
N PRO A 213 -0.75 -5.54 28.67
CA PRO A 213 -0.85 -4.63 27.54
C PRO A 213 0.54 -4.34 26.97
N VAL A 214 0.97 -5.18 26.03
CA VAL A 214 2.32 -5.14 25.45
C VAL A 214 2.45 -3.94 24.53
N ARG A 215 3.37 -3.03 24.89
CA ARG A 215 3.72 -1.83 24.11
C ARG A 215 5.11 -1.90 23.49
N TYR A 216 5.96 -2.83 23.93
CA TYR A 216 7.31 -3.04 23.40
C TYR A 216 7.72 -4.52 23.42
N LEU A 217 8.73 -4.90 22.61
CA LEU A 217 9.15 -6.31 22.52
C LEU A 217 10.17 -6.71 23.59
N VAL A 218 10.97 -5.75 24.08
CA VAL A 218 12.02 -5.97 25.08
C VAL A 218 12.04 -4.84 26.11
N PRO A 219 12.45 -5.07 27.38
CA PRO A 219 12.40 -4.05 28.44
C PRO A 219 13.16 -2.76 28.12
N GLN A 220 14.23 -2.84 27.33
CA GLN A 220 15.07 -1.71 26.95
C GLN A 220 14.32 -0.64 26.12
N ASP A 221 13.17 -1.01 25.56
CA ASP A 221 12.34 -0.16 24.71
C ASP A 221 11.32 0.67 25.49
N ALA A 222 11.25 0.52 26.82
CA ALA A 222 10.36 1.31 27.66
C ALA A 222 10.58 2.83 27.48
N PHE A 223 11.83 3.26 27.25
CA PHE A 223 12.12 4.67 26.97
C PHE A 223 11.60 5.15 25.60
N LEU A 224 11.58 4.27 24.59
CA LEU A 224 10.95 4.60 23.31
C LEU A 224 9.43 4.76 23.49
N ALA A 225 8.79 3.88 24.26
CA ALA A 225 7.37 3.99 24.57
C ALA A 225 7.03 5.30 25.31
N ASP A 226 7.90 5.78 26.21
CA ASP A 226 7.75 7.09 26.86
C ASP A 226 7.82 8.23 25.87
N ALA A 227 8.81 8.20 24.98
CA ALA A 227 8.99 9.24 23.98
C ALA A 227 7.76 9.31 23.06
N LEU A 228 7.27 8.16 22.58
CA LEU A 228 6.07 8.06 21.77
C LEU A 228 4.84 8.62 22.50
N GLU A 229 4.63 8.24 23.76
CA GLU A 229 3.51 8.72 24.56
C GLU A 229 3.57 10.25 24.77
N CYS A 230 4.74 10.78 25.10
CA CYS A 230 4.96 12.22 25.23
C CYS A 230 4.76 12.96 23.89
N MET A 231 5.16 12.35 22.76
CA MET A 231 4.87 12.86 21.41
C MET A 231 3.37 12.84 21.08
N ARG A 232 2.61 11.88 21.61
CA ARG A 232 1.15 11.77 21.43
C ARG A 232 0.43 12.84 22.24
N GLU A 233 0.83 13.00 23.49
CA GLU A 233 0.23 13.96 24.43
C GLU A 233 0.75 15.41 24.26
N LEU A 234 1.73 15.62 23.37
CA LEU A 234 2.37 16.91 23.09
C LEU A 234 2.98 17.56 24.34
N VAL A 235 3.65 16.75 25.15
CA VAL A 235 4.31 17.18 26.40
C VAL A 235 5.77 16.70 26.42
N PRO A 236 6.67 17.37 27.15
CA PRO A 236 8.04 16.89 27.31
C PRO A 236 8.08 15.64 28.21
N ILE A 237 9.07 14.78 27.99
CA ILE A 237 9.36 13.62 28.82
C ILE A 237 9.71 14.11 30.22
N SER A 238 8.89 13.72 31.18
CA SER A 238 9.09 14.00 32.60
C SER A 238 8.38 12.95 33.45
N ARG A 239 8.78 12.81 34.71
CA ARG A 239 8.16 11.86 35.65
C ARG A 239 6.66 12.10 35.87
N THR A 240 6.17 13.33 35.62
CA THR A 240 4.75 13.67 35.77
C THR A 240 3.95 13.41 34.50
N ASN A 241 4.62 13.38 33.33
CA ASN A 241 3.97 13.27 32.03
C ASN A 241 3.95 11.84 31.49
N VAL A 242 4.91 11.00 31.91
CA VAL A 242 4.98 9.59 31.54
C VAL A 242 4.01 8.77 32.39
N SER A 243 3.12 7.98 31.78
CA SER A 243 2.14 7.17 32.51
C SER A 243 2.75 5.94 33.20
N ARG A 244 3.75 5.29 32.59
CA ARG A 244 4.36 4.06 33.11
C ARG A 244 5.07 4.31 34.44
N ARG A 245 4.95 3.36 35.38
CA ARG A 245 5.69 3.39 36.66
C ARG A 245 6.95 2.51 36.66
N ASN A 246 7.01 1.54 35.76
CA ASN A 246 8.14 0.61 35.58
C ASN A 246 8.29 0.25 34.09
N ALA A 247 9.05 -0.81 33.78
CA ALA A 247 9.33 -1.27 32.42
C ALA A 247 8.67 -2.62 32.11
N GLU A 248 7.53 -2.93 32.73
CA GLU A 248 6.89 -4.24 32.65
C GLU A 248 5.98 -4.41 31.42
N GLY A 249 5.75 -3.41 30.58
CA GLY A 249 4.84 -3.49 29.42
C GLY A 249 5.43 -4.15 28.16
N TRP A 250 6.24 -5.19 28.33
CA TRP A 250 6.97 -5.86 27.24
C TRP A 250 6.47 -7.28 26.95
N LEU A 251 6.80 -7.82 25.77
CA LEU A 251 6.41 -9.17 25.35
C LEU A 251 7.13 -10.27 26.16
N LYS A 252 6.63 -10.56 27.37
CA LYS A 252 7.24 -11.52 28.31
C LYS A 252 7.19 -12.98 27.81
N PRO A 253 8.20 -13.81 28.13
CA PRO A 253 8.12 -15.25 27.95
C PRO A 253 7.12 -15.89 28.92
N ALA A 254 6.67 -17.11 28.59
CA ALA A 254 5.68 -17.84 29.40
C ALA A 254 6.10 -18.04 30.86
N SER A 255 7.39 -18.30 31.12
CA SER A 255 7.93 -18.49 32.46
C SER A 255 7.78 -17.26 33.34
N GLU A 256 7.98 -16.07 32.79
CA GLU A 256 7.85 -14.81 33.53
C GLU A 256 6.39 -14.47 33.80
N MET A 257 5.51 -14.64 32.81
CA MET A 257 4.06 -14.46 33.02
C MET A 257 3.50 -15.44 34.06
N ARG A 258 3.92 -16.72 34.05
CA ARG A 258 3.53 -17.67 35.09
C ARG A 258 4.01 -17.27 36.47
N ALA A 259 5.23 -16.74 36.58
CA ALA A 259 5.75 -16.26 37.85
C ALA A 259 4.91 -15.08 38.40
N LEU A 260 4.45 -14.17 37.53
CA LEU A 260 3.57 -13.06 37.92
C LEU A 260 2.22 -13.52 38.48
N PHE A 261 1.71 -14.67 38.02
CA PHE A 261 0.43 -15.25 38.42
C PHE A 261 0.61 -16.58 39.16
N GLY A 262 1.68 -16.75 39.94
CA GLY A 262 2.00 -18.02 40.60
C GLY A 262 0.89 -18.58 41.51
N GLU A 263 0.07 -17.71 42.12
CA GLU A 263 -1.08 -18.11 42.94
C GLU A 263 -2.29 -18.55 42.09
N ARG A 264 -2.35 -18.14 40.81
CA ARG A 264 -3.45 -18.37 39.88
C ARG A 264 -2.94 -18.67 38.46
N PRO A 265 -2.19 -19.78 38.27
CA PRO A 265 -1.62 -20.15 36.97
C PRO A 265 -2.69 -20.50 35.92
N ASP A 266 -3.93 -20.76 36.36
CA ASP A 266 -5.10 -20.93 35.51
C ASP A 266 -5.38 -19.68 34.65
N LEU A 267 -5.08 -18.47 35.13
CA LEU A 267 -5.26 -17.23 34.37
C LEU A 267 -4.37 -17.17 33.13
N VAL A 268 -3.14 -17.66 33.24
CA VAL A 268 -2.21 -17.77 32.12
C VAL A 268 -2.65 -18.88 31.18
N THR A 269 -3.15 -19.99 31.72
CA THR A 269 -3.65 -21.12 30.91
C THR A 269 -4.86 -20.72 30.07
N ALA A 270 -5.76 -19.88 30.60
CA ALA A 270 -6.91 -19.35 29.88
C ALA A 270 -6.53 -18.58 28.60
N THR A 271 -5.31 -18.02 28.51
CA THR A 271 -4.83 -17.37 27.28
C THR A 271 -4.71 -18.36 26.12
N LEU A 272 -4.30 -19.60 26.40
CA LEU A 272 -4.20 -20.67 25.41
C LEU A 272 -5.58 -21.11 24.94
N GLU A 273 -6.56 -21.22 25.85
CA GLU A 273 -7.93 -21.59 25.51
C GLU A 273 -8.57 -20.58 24.55
N ILE A 274 -8.40 -19.28 24.82
CA ILE A 274 -8.86 -18.22 23.92
C ILE A 274 -8.15 -18.35 22.57
N ALA A 275 -6.83 -18.50 22.57
CA ALA A 275 -6.04 -18.64 21.35
C ALA A 275 -6.45 -19.86 20.51
N GLU A 276 -6.78 -20.99 21.14
CA GLU A 276 -7.28 -22.19 20.45
C GLU A 276 -8.64 -21.97 19.81
N SER A 277 -9.49 -21.14 20.41
CA SER A 277 -10.78 -20.79 19.83
C SER A 277 -10.67 -19.82 18.64
N CYS A 278 -9.63 -18.99 18.59
CA CYS A 278 -9.40 -18.00 17.54
C CYS A 278 -8.57 -18.58 16.39
N ALA A 279 -9.22 -19.30 15.48
CA ALA A 279 -8.56 -19.92 14.33
C ALA A 279 -9.41 -19.82 13.07
N PHE A 280 -9.04 -18.91 12.18
CA PHE A 280 -9.66 -18.75 10.87
C PHE A 280 -8.67 -18.10 9.89
N ASP A 281 -9.00 -18.16 8.61
CA ASP A 281 -8.25 -17.53 7.53
C ASP A 281 -9.03 -16.32 7.00
N ILE A 282 -8.37 -15.18 6.85
CA ILE A 282 -8.95 -13.96 6.24
C ILE A 282 -8.95 -14.02 4.71
N GLY A 283 -8.27 -15.00 4.12
CA GLY A 283 -8.15 -15.22 2.68
C GLY A 283 -7.17 -14.26 2.02
N LEU A 284 -5.99 -14.06 2.63
CA LEU A 284 -4.91 -13.28 2.03
C LEU A 284 -4.58 -13.80 0.62
N ARG A 285 -4.17 -12.88 -0.27
CA ARG A 285 -3.80 -13.12 -1.67
C ARG A 285 -4.91 -13.71 -2.54
N THR A 286 -6.12 -13.88 -2.01
CA THR A 286 -7.27 -14.30 -2.79
C THR A 286 -7.87 -13.09 -3.49
N VAL A 287 -7.77 -13.06 -4.81
CA VAL A 287 -8.27 -11.94 -5.63
C VAL A 287 -9.77 -11.73 -5.42
N ARG A 288 -10.14 -10.47 -5.16
CA ARG A 288 -11.52 -10.01 -5.01
C ARG A 288 -11.88 -9.15 -6.21
N PHE A 289 -12.90 -9.58 -6.93
CA PHE A 289 -13.38 -8.89 -8.13
C PHE A 289 -14.57 -8.01 -7.76
N PRO A 290 -14.70 -6.82 -8.38
CA PRO A 290 -15.90 -6.02 -8.23
C PRO A 290 -17.11 -6.73 -8.85
N ASP A 291 -18.28 -6.52 -8.25
CA ASP A 291 -19.53 -6.97 -8.86
C ASP A 291 -19.81 -6.14 -10.12
N PHE A 292 -19.94 -6.82 -11.25
CA PHE A 292 -20.35 -6.19 -12.51
C PHE A 292 -21.73 -6.68 -12.94
N PRO A 293 -22.75 -5.81 -13.04
CA PRO A 293 -24.08 -6.20 -13.47
C PRO A 293 -24.05 -6.67 -14.92
N THR A 294 -24.37 -7.93 -15.15
CA THR A 294 -24.45 -8.53 -16.48
C THR A 294 -25.91 -8.74 -16.90
N PRO A 295 -26.24 -8.61 -18.21
CA PRO A 295 -27.57 -8.96 -18.69
C PRO A 295 -27.92 -10.41 -18.32
N ARG A 296 -29.18 -10.68 -17.94
CA ARG A 296 -29.62 -11.98 -17.40
C ARG A 296 -29.09 -13.17 -18.20
N GLY A 297 -28.36 -14.05 -17.53
CA GLY A 297 -27.82 -15.30 -18.08
C GLY A 297 -26.47 -15.19 -18.79
N ARG A 298 -25.87 -14.00 -18.86
CA ARG A 298 -24.54 -13.79 -19.46
C ARG A 298 -23.47 -13.63 -18.38
N ASN A 299 -22.28 -14.17 -18.62
CA ASN A 299 -21.12 -13.93 -17.76
C ASN A 299 -20.32 -12.70 -18.24
N ALA A 300 -19.51 -12.12 -17.35
CA ALA A 300 -18.69 -10.93 -17.64
C ALA A 300 -17.77 -11.14 -18.85
N SER A 301 -17.16 -12.32 -19.00
CA SER A 301 -16.25 -12.61 -20.12
C SER A 301 -16.96 -12.54 -21.48
N SER A 302 -18.21 -13.02 -21.58
CA SER A 302 -19.01 -12.92 -22.80
C SER A 302 -19.37 -11.48 -23.17
N VAL A 303 -19.59 -10.63 -22.16
CA VAL A 303 -19.91 -9.21 -22.35
C VAL A 303 -18.66 -8.44 -22.77
N LEU A 304 -17.52 -8.72 -22.13
CA LEU A 304 -16.24 -8.11 -22.49
C LEU A 304 -15.85 -8.45 -23.94
N ALA A 305 -15.93 -9.72 -24.32
CA ALA A 305 -15.64 -10.15 -25.68
C ALA A 305 -16.51 -9.41 -26.71
N GLU A 306 -17.83 -9.33 -26.50
CA GLU A 306 -18.73 -8.59 -27.39
C GLU A 306 -18.36 -7.10 -27.48
N ARG A 307 -18.09 -6.44 -26.35
CA ARG A 307 -17.70 -5.02 -26.33
C ARG A 307 -16.39 -4.77 -27.07
N SER A 308 -15.42 -5.69 -26.96
CA SER A 308 -14.15 -5.63 -27.68
C SER A 308 -14.34 -5.83 -29.18
N TRP A 309 -15.16 -6.80 -29.62
CA TRP A 309 -15.46 -6.99 -31.04
C TRP A 309 -16.16 -5.79 -31.66
N ARG A 310 -17.18 -5.23 -30.99
CA ARG A 310 -17.80 -3.96 -31.42
C ARG A 310 -16.81 -2.78 -31.38
N GLY A 311 -15.81 -2.85 -30.51
CA GLY A 311 -14.73 -1.87 -30.43
C GLY A 311 -13.87 -1.82 -31.68
N LEU A 312 -13.67 -2.95 -32.37
CA LEU A 312 -12.94 -2.98 -33.64
C LEU A 312 -13.66 -2.15 -34.70
N GLU A 313 -14.99 -2.28 -34.78
CA GLU A 313 -15.82 -1.50 -35.69
C GLU A 313 -15.78 -0.01 -35.34
N ARG A 314 -15.94 0.35 -34.05
CA ARG A 314 -15.89 1.75 -33.59
C ARG A 314 -14.55 2.44 -33.85
N ARG A 315 -13.44 1.70 -33.75
CA ARG A 315 -12.08 2.21 -34.00
C ARG A 315 -11.67 2.06 -35.48
N GLU A 316 -12.59 1.64 -36.34
CA GLU A 316 -12.36 1.39 -37.78
C GLU A 316 -11.16 0.48 -38.08
N MET A 317 -10.84 -0.42 -37.13
CA MET A 317 -9.65 -1.25 -37.19
C MET A 317 -9.91 -2.48 -38.06
N GLN A 318 -9.06 -2.69 -39.06
CA GLN A 318 -9.19 -3.84 -39.96
C GLN A 318 -8.92 -5.16 -39.21
N PRO A 319 -9.85 -6.14 -39.27
CA PRO A 319 -9.75 -7.39 -38.51
C PRO A 319 -8.82 -8.40 -39.20
N THR A 320 -7.55 -8.02 -39.34
CA THR A 320 -6.47 -8.87 -39.86
C THR A 320 -6.21 -10.07 -38.94
N ALA A 321 -5.52 -11.10 -39.43
CA ALA A 321 -5.14 -12.26 -38.62
C ALA A 321 -4.40 -11.84 -37.33
N ARG A 322 -3.42 -10.92 -37.45
CA ARG A 322 -2.67 -10.39 -36.30
C ARG A 322 -3.57 -9.76 -35.23
N VAL A 323 -4.58 -9.00 -35.64
CA VAL A 323 -5.52 -8.33 -34.72
C VAL A 323 -6.43 -9.36 -34.04
N LYS A 324 -6.99 -10.31 -34.82
CA LYS A 324 -7.85 -11.37 -34.28
C LYS A 324 -7.11 -12.28 -33.30
N ASP A 325 -5.90 -12.71 -33.67
CA ASP A 325 -5.07 -13.59 -32.83
C ASP A 325 -4.70 -12.90 -31.52
N ARG A 326 -4.31 -11.61 -31.58
CA ARG A 326 -4.03 -10.82 -30.39
C ARG A 326 -5.28 -10.67 -29.51
N LEU A 327 -6.42 -10.33 -30.10
CA LEU A 327 -7.67 -10.15 -29.34
C LEU A 327 -8.10 -11.46 -28.66
N HIS A 328 -8.03 -12.59 -29.36
CA HIS A 328 -8.33 -13.90 -28.78
C HIS A 328 -7.39 -14.26 -27.63
N HIS A 329 -6.09 -14.03 -27.80
CA HIS A 329 -5.09 -14.30 -26.77
C HIS A 329 -5.34 -13.46 -25.51
N GLU A 330 -5.57 -12.15 -25.66
CA GLU A 330 -5.87 -11.27 -24.53
C GLU A 330 -7.17 -11.66 -23.81
N LEU A 331 -8.26 -11.87 -24.56
CA LEU A 331 -9.55 -12.28 -23.99
C LEU A 331 -9.45 -13.64 -23.27
N ALA A 332 -8.73 -14.60 -23.83
CA ALA A 332 -8.52 -15.91 -23.20
C ALA A 332 -7.73 -15.78 -21.88
N MET A 333 -6.70 -14.94 -21.85
CA MET A 333 -5.91 -14.72 -20.64
C MET A 333 -6.69 -13.97 -19.56
N ILE A 334 -7.44 -12.92 -19.95
CA ILE A 334 -8.32 -12.16 -19.05
C ILE A 334 -9.42 -13.06 -18.47
N HIS A 335 -9.99 -13.96 -19.28
CA HIS A 335 -10.97 -14.94 -18.82
C HIS A 335 -10.35 -15.93 -17.83
N ARG A 336 -9.20 -16.51 -18.18
CA ARG A 336 -8.50 -17.51 -17.34
C ARG A 336 -8.15 -16.96 -15.96
N LEU A 337 -7.78 -15.68 -15.87
CA LEU A 337 -7.39 -15.03 -14.61
C LEU A 337 -8.57 -14.33 -13.89
N GLY A 338 -9.78 -14.37 -14.46
CA GLY A 338 -10.99 -13.82 -13.82
C GLY A 338 -11.18 -12.30 -13.94
N PHE A 339 -10.27 -11.56 -14.59
CA PHE A 339 -10.30 -10.09 -14.65
C PHE A 339 -11.41 -9.47 -15.51
N SER A 340 -12.32 -10.26 -16.09
CA SER A 340 -13.33 -9.75 -17.02
C SER A 340 -14.24 -8.68 -16.41
N ALA A 341 -14.68 -8.87 -15.15
CA ALA A 341 -15.51 -7.90 -14.45
C ALA A 341 -14.76 -6.58 -14.22
N TYR A 342 -13.51 -6.65 -13.78
CA TYR A 342 -12.66 -5.47 -13.56
C TYR A 342 -12.48 -4.62 -14.83
N PHE A 343 -12.17 -5.25 -15.97
CA PHE A 343 -12.06 -4.51 -17.25
C PHE A 343 -13.36 -3.80 -17.64
N LEU A 344 -14.51 -4.45 -17.42
CA LEU A 344 -15.81 -3.85 -17.70
C LEU A 344 -16.11 -2.68 -16.76
N THR A 345 -15.83 -2.85 -15.47
CA THR A 345 -15.98 -1.80 -14.44
C THR A 345 -15.14 -0.58 -14.79
N VAL A 346 -13.85 -0.76 -15.12
CA VAL A 346 -12.96 0.34 -15.51
C VAL A 346 -13.40 0.98 -16.83
N ALA A 347 -13.84 0.20 -17.82
CA ALA A 347 -14.37 0.74 -19.07
C ALA A 347 -15.62 1.61 -18.85
N ASP A 348 -16.53 1.20 -17.97
CA ASP A 348 -17.71 1.99 -17.61
C ASP A 348 -17.31 3.29 -16.89
N ILE A 349 -16.36 3.23 -15.95
CA ILE A 349 -15.84 4.42 -15.26
C ILE A 349 -15.22 5.41 -16.25
N VAL A 350 -14.37 4.94 -17.17
CA VAL A 350 -13.76 5.80 -18.19
C VAL A 350 -14.82 6.42 -19.11
N ALA A 351 -15.85 5.66 -19.48
CA ALA A 351 -16.97 6.18 -20.25
C ALA A 351 -17.75 7.28 -19.50
N ASP A 352 -18.01 7.08 -18.20
CA ASP A 352 -18.69 8.07 -17.36
C ASP A 352 -17.84 9.35 -17.19
N VAL A 353 -16.53 9.23 -16.99
CA VAL A 353 -15.60 10.37 -16.93
C VAL A 353 -15.67 11.20 -18.21
N ARG A 354 -15.63 10.55 -19.38
CA ARG A 354 -15.77 11.21 -20.67
C ARG A 354 -17.14 11.84 -20.86
N ALA A 355 -18.21 11.19 -20.39
CA ALA A 355 -19.58 11.71 -20.46
C ALA A 355 -19.77 12.98 -19.61
N MET A 356 -19.00 13.14 -18.52
CA MET A 356 -18.94 14.39 -17.74
C MET A 356 -18.14 15.50 -18.43
N GLY A 357 -17.58 15.25 -19.62
CA GLY A 357 -16.75 16.19 -20.37
C GLY A 357 -15.33 16.36 -19.82
N ILE A 358 -14.89 15.44 -18.95
CA ILE A 358 -13.55 15.46 -18.34
C ILE A 358 -12.59 14.67 -19.23
N ARG A 359 -11.46 15.29 -19.61
CA ARG A 359 -10.38 14.60 -20.32
C ARG A 359 -9.76 13.54 -19.41
N CYS A 360 -9.56 12.36 -19.98
CA CYS A 360 -8.88 11.27 -19.30
C CYS A 360 -7.98 10.48 -20.25
N ALA A 361 -6.91 9.90 -19.72
CA ALA A 361 -5.99 9.04 -20.48
C ALA A 361 -5.56 7.85 -19.63
N CYS A 362 -5.55 6.65 -20.21
CA CYS A 362 -4.93 5.49 -19.57
C CYS A 362 -3.41 5.54 -19.71
N ARG A 363 -2.69 5.16 -18.65
CA ARG A 363 -1.24 5.09 -18.63
C ARG A 363 -0.72 3.73 -18.15
N GLY A 364 0.59 3.57 -18.13
CA GLY A 364 1.23 2.37 -17.61
C GLY A 364 1.20 1.20 -18.58
N SER A 365 1.28 -0.03 -18.06
CA SER A 365 1.23 -1.25 -18.88
C SER A 365 -0.13 -1.46 -19.53
N ALA A 366 -1.22 -0.94 -18.94
CA ALA A 366 -2.58 -1.15 -19.41
C ALA A 366 -2.79 -0.65 -20.86
N ALA A 367 -2.05 0.38 -21.28
CA ALA A 367 -2.02 0.85 -22.67
C ALA A 367 -1.47 -0.20 -23.66
N GLY A 368 -0.79 -1.25 -23.18
CA GLY A 368 -0.30 -2.36 -23.99
C GLY A 368 -1.36 -3.40 -24.34
N SER A 369 -2.60 -3.27 -23.83
CA SER A 369 -3.72 -4.17 -24.13
C SER A 369 -4.57 -3.65 -25.29
N LEU A 370 -4.74 -4.51 -26.30
CA LEU A 370 -5.73 -4.29 -27.36
C LEU A 370 -7.14 -4.26 -26.78
N VAL A 371 -7.46 -5.11 -25.79
CA VAL A 371 -8.77 -5.07 -25.11
C VAL A 371 -9.02 -3.70 -24.48
N CYS A 372 -8.06 -3.11 -23.77
CA CYS A 372 -8.19 -1.75 -23.21
C CYS A 372 -8.44 -0.69 -24.29
N TYR A 373 -7.77 -0.79 -25.44
CA TYR A 373 -7.97 0.15 -26.55
C TYR A 373 -9.39 0.05 -27.16
N LEU A 374 -9.88 -1.17 -27.35
CA LEU A 374 -11.17 -1.45 -27.98
C LEU A 374 -12.37 -1.17 -27.06
N THR A 375 -12.20 -1.32 -25.74
CA THR A 375 -13.22 -0.95 -24.76
C THR A 375 -13.24 0.54 -24.45
N GLY A 376 -12.26 1.30 -24.94
CA GLY A 376 -12.16 2.74 -24.73
C GLY A 376 -11.46 3.16 -23.44
N ILE A 377 -10.84 2.21 -22.71
CA ILE A 377 -10.01 2.50 -21.54
C ILE A 377 -8.75 3.25 -21.99
N SER A 378 -8.10 2.80 -23.05
CA SER A 378 -6.90 3.42 -23.62
C SER A 378 -7.17 4.03 -24.99
N ASP A 379 -6.41 5.07 -25.31
CA ASP A 379 -6.40 5.73 -26.62
C ASP A 379 -5.21 5.32 -27.48
N VAL A 380 -4.36 4.41 -26.99
CA VAL A 380 -3.17 3.95 -27.71
C VAL A 380 -3.45 2.63 -28.43
N ASP A 381 -3.19 2.59 -29.74
CA ASP A 381 -3.26 1.35 -30.52
C ASP A 381 -2.04 0.45 -30.24
N ALA A 382 -2.28 -0.60 -29.44
CA ALA A 382 -1.27 -1.57 -29.06
C ALA A 382 -0.66 -2.36 -30.24
N ILE A 383 -1.39 -2.53 -31.34
CA ILE A 383 -0.91 -3.24 -32.53
C ILE A 383 0.01 -2.34 -33.35
N ARG A 384 -0.39 -1.07 -33.57
CA ARG A 384 0.39 -0.07 -34.32
C ARG A 384 1.76 0.15 -33.68
N HIS A 385 1.81 0.32 -32.37
CA HIS A 385 3.05 0.58 -31.63
C HIS A 385 3.76 -0.69 -31.14
N ASP A 386 3.21 -1.86 -31.47
CA ASP A 386 3.81 -3.16 -31.18
C ASP A 386 4.06 -3.40 -29.68
N LEU A 387 3.06 -3.03 -28.86
CA LEU A 387 3.11 -3.09 -27.41
C LEU A 387 2.86 -4.51 -26.89
N ALA A 388 3.54 -4.90 -25.83
CA ALA A 388 3.44 -6.24 -25.24
C ALA A 388 2.32 -6.32 -24.19
N PHE A 389 1.39 -7.26 -24.38
CA PHE A 389 0.30 -7.50 -23.43
C PHE A 389 0.80 -8.18 -22.16
N GLU A 390 1.79 -9.07 -22.28
CA GLU A 390 2.35 -9.83 -21.15
C GLU A 390 2.99 -8.93 -20.09
N ARG A 391 3.38 -7.70 -20.46
CA ARG A 391 3.85 -6.70 -19.50
C ARG A 391 2.71 -6.21 -18.59
N PHE A 392 1.49 -6.21 -19.09
CA PHE A 392 0.31 -5.84 -18.32
C PHE A 392 -0.18 -7.01 -17.49
N ILE A 393 -0.51 -8.13 -18.14
CA ILE A 393 -1.06 -9.31 -17.49
C ILE A 393 -0.14 -10.49 -17.74
N ASN A 394 0.35 -11.10 -16.66
CA ASN A 394 1.24 -12.24 -16.70
C ASN A 394 0.78 -13.29 -15.67
N PRO A 395 0.45 -14.53 -16.07
CA PRO A 395 0.06 -15.60 -15.15
C PRO A 395 1.18 -16.07 -14.21
N MET A 396 2.44 -15.72 -14.47
CA MET A 396 3.58 -16.04 -13.59
C MET A 396 3.83 -14.95 -12.54
N ARG A 397 2.97 -13.93 -12.45
CA ARG A 397 3.04 -12.88 -11.43
C ARG A 397 1.96 -13.11 -10.38
N ASP A 398 2.35 -12.93 -9.11
CA ASP A 398 1.43 -12.91 -7.98
C ASP A 398 0.71 -11.55 -7.84
N GLU A 399 1.12 -10.56 -8.63
CA GLU A 399 0.60 -9.19 -8.56
C GLU A 399 -0.66 -8.98 -9.39
N LEU A 400 -1.54 -8.14 -8.87
CA LEU A 400 -2.79 -7.80 -9.52
C LEU A 400 -2.59 -6.80 -10.68
N PRO A 401 -3.41 -6.85 -11.74
CA PRO A 401 -3.36 -5.87 -12.80
C PRO A 401 -3.78 -4.50 -12.28
N ASP A 402 -2.98 -3.50 -12.62
CA ASP A 402 -3.19 -2.10 -12.23
C ASP A 402 -3.55 -1.28 -13.46
N ILE A 403 -4.73 -0.64 -13.47
CA ILE A 403 -5.13 0.31 -14.50
C ILE A 403 -5.14 1.70 -13.89
N ASP A 404 -4.17 2.50 -14.33
CA ASP A 404 -4.05 3.92 -13.96
C ASP A 404 -4.77 4.78 -15.01
N ILE A 405 -5.62 5.70 -14.54
CA ILE A 405 -6.31 6.69 -15.36
C ILE A 405 -5.90 8.09 -14.90
N ASP A 406 -5.25 8.84 -15.79
CA ASP A 406 -5.00 10.27 -15.63
C ASP A 406 -6.27 11.04 -16.00
N VAL A 407 -6.66 12.02 -15.18
CA VAL A 407 -7.80 12.93 -15.38
C VAL A 407 -7.39 14.38 -15.17
N GLU A 408 -8.22 15.33 -15.57
CA GLU A 408 -8.02 16.75 -15.27
C GLU A 408 -7.85 16.98 -13.76
N SER A 409 -6.69 17.51 -13.35
CA SER A 409 -6.42 17.79 -11.94
C SER A 409 -7.47 18.69 -11.27
N ALA A 410 -8.07 19.62 -12.02
CA ALA A 410 -9.06 20.55 -11.50
C ALA A 410 -10.44 19.92 -11.27
N ARG A 411 -10.73 18.78 -11.92
CA ARG A 411 -12.02 18.08 -11.89
C ARG A 411 -11.88 16.65 -11.34
N ARG A 412 -10.76 16.36 -10.69
CA ARG A 412 -10.44 15.03 -10.17
C ARG A 412 -11.40 14.62 -9.04
N GLU A 413 -11.76 15.55 -8.16
CA GLU A 413 -12.69 15.29 -7.06
C GLU A 413 -14.07 14.89 -7.58
N ASP A 414 -14.56 15.53 -8.65
CA ASP A 414 -15.80 15.11 -9.34
C ASP A 414 -15.76 13.65 -9.81
N VAL A 415 -14.60 13.18 -10.27
CA VAL A 415 -14.42 11.77 -10.67
C VAL A 415 -14.47 10.84 -9.46
N TYR A 416 -13.86 11.24 -8.34
CA TYR A 416 -13.95 10.49 -7.08
C TYR A 416 -15.40 10.39 -6.61
N ASP A 417 -16.10 11.52 -6.54
CA ASP A 417 -17.51 11.59 -6.13
C ASP A 417 -18.39 10.72 -7.04
N MET A 418 -18.16 10.78 -8.35
CA MET A 418 -18.88 9.97 -9.33
C MET A 418 -18.64 8.47 -9.10
N VAL A 419 -17.39 8.03 -8.94
CA VAL A 419 -17.06 6.62 -8.72
C VAL A 419 -17.67 6.14 -7.41
N LEU A 420 -17.47 6.88 -6.32
CA LEU A 420 -17.98 6.50 -5.00
C LEU A 420 -19.51 6.41 -4.97
N SER A 421 -20.18 7.39 -5.59
CA SER A 421 -21.65 7.41 -5.71
C SER A 421 -22.18 6.26 -6.58
N ARG A 422 -21.50 5.93 -7.69
CA ARG A 422 -21.92 4.88 -8.64
C ARG A 422 -21.91 3.49 -8.00
N TYR A 423 -20.88 3.15 -7.24
CA TYR A 423 -20.71 1.80 -6.66
C TYR A 423 -21.27 1.69 -5.24
N GLY A 424 -21.37 2.82 -4.54
CA GLY A 424 -21.91 2.92 -3.19
C GLY A 424 -20.87 2.69 -2.10
N ASP A 425 -21.17 3.25 -0.94
CA ASP A 425 -20.29 3.38 0.23
C ASP A 425 -19.74 2.07 0.80
N ASP A 426 -20.40 0.94 0.53
CA ASP A 426 -20.05 -0.38 1.10
C ASP A 426 -19.27 -1.26 0.12
N ARG A 427 -19.07 -0.81 -1.13
CA ARG A 427 -18.41 -1.57 -2.22
C ARG A 427 -17.19 -0.87 -2.81
N CYS A 428 -16.97 0.39 -2.43
CA CYS A 428 -15.81 1.14 -2.86
C CYS A 428 -15.39 2.12 -1.77
N ALA A 429 -14.08 2.35 -1.68
CA ALA A 429 -13.49 3.31 -0.75
C ALA A 429 -12.11 3.70 -1.24
N CYS A 430 -11.62 4.84 -0.77
CA CYS A 430 -10.27 5.30 -1.08
C CYS A 430 -9.23 4.49 -0.31
N VAL A 431 -8.03 4.35 -0.88
CA VAL A 431 -6.89 3.68 -0.23
C VAL A 431 -6.26 4.61 0.82
N ALA A 432 -5.81 4.07 1.95
CA ALA A 432 -5.01 4.84 2.91
C ALA A 432 -3.57 5.02 2.43
N MET A 433 -2.94 6.08 2.88
CA MET A 433 -1.50 6.27 2.77
C MET A 433 -0.94 6.48 4.18
N VAL A 434 -0.02 5.60 4.57
CA VAL A 434 0.66 5.68 5.86
C VAL A 434 1.91 6.55 5.67
N ASP A 435 1.84 7.81 6.10
CA ASP A 435 3.04 8.64 6.12
C ASP A 435 3.94 8.16 7.26
N THR A 436 5.22 7.93 6.97
CA THR A 436 6.18 7.38 7.93
C THR A 436 7.21 8.41 8.33
N TYR A 437 7.80 8.25 9.53
CA TYR A 437 8.85 9.16 9.97
C TYR A 437 10.10 9.06 9.08
N ARG A 438 10.43 10.22 8.48
CA ARG A 438 11.73 10.50 7.85
C ARG A 438 12.61 11.32 8.79
N ALA A 439 13.91 11.41 8.51
CA ALA A 439 14.92 12.07 9.35
C ALA A 439 14.44 13.41 9.94
N ARG A 440 14.02 14.35 9.08
CA ARG A 440 13.59 15.69 9.52
C ARG A 440 12.37 15.68 10.43
N ALA A 441 11.41 14.78 10.18
CA ALA A 441 10.19 14.68 10.98
C ALA A 441 10.46 14.02 12.34
N ALA A 442 11.25 12.94 12.34
CA ALA A 442 11.65 12.22 13.55
C ALA A 442 12.43 13.15 14.50
N VAL A 443 13.44 13.87 13.99
CA VAL A 443 14.21 14.85 14.76
C VAL A 443 13.31 15.90 15.39
N ARG A 444 12.35 16.45 14.63
CA ARG A 444 11.44 17.49 15.14
C ARG A 444 10.55 17.00 16.27
N GLU A 445 9.88 15.86 16.09
CA GLU A 445 8.93 15.39 17.11
C GLU A 445 9.65 14.84 18.35
N VAL A 446 10.75 14.09 18.17
CA VAL A 446 11.56 13.60 19.30
C VAL A 446 12.21 14.77 20.04
N GLY A 447 12.74 15.78 19.33
CA GLY A 447 13.32 16.96 19.97
C GLY A 447 12.33 17.71 20.86
N LYS A 448 11.08 17.86 20.40
CA LYS A 448 9.99 18.42 21.21
C LYS A 448 9.67 17.57 22.42
N ALA A 449 9.58 16.24 22.27
CA ALA A 449 9.34 15.34 23.38
C ALA A 449 10.49 15.33 24.39
N LEU A 450 11.74 15.53 23.96
CA LEU A 450 12.88 15.68 24.87
C LEU A 450 12.93 17.06 25.56
N GLY A 451 12.03 17.99 25.19
CA GLY A 451 12.00 19.34 25.74
C GLY A 451 13.10 20.26 25.21
N LEU A 452 13.68 19.95 24.05
CA LEU A 452 14.69 20.79 23.41
C LEU A 452 14.05 22.05 22.80
N PRO A 453 14.77 23.20 22.76
CA PRO A 453 14.27 24.42 22.14
C PRO A 453 13.94 24.23 20.65
N GLU A 454 12.73 24.62 20.22
CA GLU A 454 12.28 24.44 18.83
C GLU A 454 13.22 25.03 17.77
N PRO A 455 13.83 26.23 17.97
CA PRO A 455 14.76 26.79 16.98
C PRO A 455 16.01 25.91 16.77
N GLU A 456 16.52 25.29 17.83
CA GLU A 456 17.67 24.39 17.76
C GLU A 456 17.31 23.10 17.04
N VAL A 457 16.16 22.52 17.39
CA VAL A 457 15.64 21.30 16.75
C VAL A 457 15.38 21.51 15.26
N ASP A 458 14.81 22.63 14.86
CA ASP A 458 14.56 22.92 13.43
C ASP A 458 15.86 23.14 12.66
N THR A 459 16.87 23.75 13.29
CA THR A 459 18.21 23.89 12.72
C THR A 459 18.82 22.51 12.45
N VAL A 460 18.80 21.61 13.44
CA VAL A 460 19.29 20.23 13.27
C VAL A 460 18.53 19.50 12.17
N ALA A 461 17.19 19.61 12.14
CA ALA A 461 16.37 18.93 11.15
C ALA A 461 16.64 19.42 9.71
N LYS A 462 16.88 20.72 9.51
CA LYS A 462 17.15 21.29 8.18
C LYS A 462 18.51 20.87 7.60
N SER A 463 19.48 20.55 8.44
CA SER A 463 20.80 20.08 8.01
C SER A 463 20.75 18.77 7.23
N PHE A 464 19.78 17.89 7.53
CA PHE A 464 19.66 16.62 6.82
C PHE A 464 18.95 16.74 5.48
N PRO A 465 19.38 16.02 4.42
CA PRO A 465 18.61 15.86 3.20
C PRO A 465 17.35 14.99 3.41
N HIS A 466 16.61 14.71 2.33
CA HIS A 466 15.41 13.86 2.37
C HIS A 466 15.78 12.37 2.47
N ILE A 467 16.22 11.93 3.65
CA ILE A 467 16.65 10.55 3.95
C ILE A 467 15.75 9.86 4.98
N GLY A 468 15.92 8.54 5.12
CA GLY A 468 15.29 7.74 6.17
C GLY A 468 15.75 8.19 7.56
N ALA A 469 14.92 7.97 8.58
CA ALA A 469 15.30 8.32 9.95
C ALA A 469 16.42 7.42 10.48
N GLY A 470 16.53 6.19 9.99
CA GLY A 470 17.56 5.23 10.41
C GLY A 470 18.98 5.57 9.96
N ASP A 471 19.11 6.51 9.02
CA ASP A 471 20.39 6.90 8.41
C ASP A 471 20.98 8.18 9.01
N LEU A 472 20.43 8.68 10.13
CA LEU A 472 20.84 9.97 10.71
C LEU A 472 22.34 10.02 11.01
N ARG A 473 22.89 9.08 11.80
CA ARG A 473 24.33 9.05 12.12
C ARG A 473 25.18 8.81 10.88
N VAL A 474 24.77 7.87 10.01
CA VAL A 474 25.47 7.56 8.76
C VAL A 474 25.57 8.81 7.88
N ALA A 475 24.51 9.62 7.81
CA ALA A 475 24.51 10.87 7.07
C ALA A 475 25.46 11.91 7.68
N VAL A 476 25.52 12.04 9.01
CA VAL A 476 26.49 12.94 9.67
C VAL A 476 27.94 12.54 9.36
N GLU A 477 28.23 11.24 9.25
CA GLU A 477 29.56 10.73 8.95
C GLU A 477 29.94 10.84 7.46
N ARG A 478 28.98 10.65 6.54
CA ARG A 478 29.26 10.47 5.11
C ARG A 478 28.99 11.70 4.24
N LEU A 479 28.11 12.60 4.66
CA LEU A 479 27.73 13.75 3.84
C LEU A 479 28.74 14.89 4.03
N PRO A 480 29.44 15.34 2.97
CA PRO A 480 30.44 16.41 3.08
C PRO A 480 29.92 17.68 3.75
N GLU A 481 28.63 18.00 3.56
CA GLU A 481 27.96 19.15 4.16
C GLU A 481 27.67 19.02 5.66
N LEU A 482 27.73 17.81 6.24
CA LEU A 482 27.47 17.54 7.66
C LEU A 482 28.74 17.19 8.45
N VAL A 483 29.79 16.74 7.78
CA VAL A 483 31.08 16.39 8.40
C VAL A 483 31.69 17.63 9.06
N GLY A 484 32.04 17.51 10.35
CA GLY A 484 32.62 18.62 11.14
C GLY A 484 31.58 19.57 11.76
N SER A 485 30.28 19.28 11.62
CA SER A 485 29.22 20.02 12.32
C SER A 485 29.16 19.68 13.81
N ASN A 486 28.54 20.57 14.61
CA ASN A 486 28.26 20.31 16.04
C ASN A 486 27.19 19.23 16.27
N LEU A 487 26.75 18.51 15.22
CA LEU A 487 25.74 17.47 15.30
C LEU A 487 26.23 16.21 16.02
N ASN A 488 27.54 16.03 16.18
CA ASN A 488 28.15 14.96 16.99
C ASN A 488 28.21 15.28 18.49
N ALA A 489 27.58 16.37 18.95
CA ALA A 489 27.55 16.71 20.36
C ALA A 489 26.78 15.64 21.15
N GLY A 490 27.34 15.21 22.30
CA GLY A 490 26.71 14.20 23.16
C GLY A 490 25.30 14.58 23.66
N GLN A 491 24.93 15.86 23.59
CA GLN A 491 23.57 16.35 23.89
C GLN A 491 22.52 15.85 22.88
N LEU A 492 22.90 15.54 21.64
CA LEU A 492 22.00 15.03 20.59
C LEU A 492 21.98 13.49 20.51
N GLU A 493 22.80 12.81 21.30
CA GLU A 493 22.90 11.34 21.29
C GLU A 493 21.56 10.67 21.62
N GLN A 494 20.84 11.18 22.63
CA GLN A 494 19.51 10.69 22.99
C GLN A 494 18.46 10.98 21.90
N LEU A 495 18.55 12.15 21.28
CA LEU A 495 17.69 12.55 20.16
C LEU A 495 17.84 11.58 18.99
N PHE A 496 19.06 11.34 18.52
CA PHE A 496 19.32 10.43 17.41
C PHE A 496 18.97 8.99 17.76
N ARG A 497 19.31 8.52 18.97
CA ARG A 497 18.97 7.15 19.41
C ARG A 497 17.47 6.87 19.34
N VAL A 498 16.61 7.83 19.66
CA VAL A 498 15.15 7.65 19.55
C VAL A 498 14.68 7.90 18.11
N ALA A 499 15.15 8.97 17.46
CA ALA A 499 14.72 9.33 16.12
C ALA A 499 15.04 8.25 15.07
N GLU A 500 16.21 7.61 15.16
CA GLU A 500 16.62 6.51 14.26
C GLU A 500 15.69 5.30 14.37
N ARG A 501 15.18 5.04 15.58
CA ARG A 501 14.23 3.93 15.82
C ARG A 501 12.84 4.19 15.26
N LEU A 502 12.48 5.44 15.00
CA LEU A 502 11.21 5.78 14.36
C LEU A 502 11.23 5.52 12.85
N ASN A 503 12.34 5.04 12.27
CA ASN A 503 12.40 4.75 10.85
C ASN A 503 11.29 3.76 10.43
N GLY A 504 10.43 4.19 9.51
CA GLY A 504 9.29 3.39 9.04
C GLY A 504 8.10 3.35 10.00
N PHE A 505 8.15 4.02 11.16
CA PHE A 505 6.99 4.14 12.03
C PHE A 505 5.90 5.00 11.36
N PRO A 506 4.62 4.59 11.42
CA PRO A 506 3.50 5.41 11.04
C PRO A 506 3.47 6.73 11.84
N ARG A 507 3.39 7.85 11.13
CA ARG A 507 3.25 9.19 11.70
C ARG A 507 1.79 9.64 11.68
N HIS A 508 1.14 9.50 10.53
CA HIS A 508 -0.28 9.80 10.35
C HIS A 508 -0.85 9.01 9.18
N ILE A 509 -2.17 8.81 9.21
CA ILE A 509 -2.91 8.23 8.08
C ILE A 509 -3.46 9.36 7.23
N ALA A 510 -3.20 9.29 5.93
CA ALA A 510 -3.64 10.24 4.93
C ALA A 510 -4.44 9.52 3.83
N LEU A 511 -5.20 10.30 3.06
CA LEU A 511 -5.85 9.81 1.85
C LEU A 511 -4.79 9.51 0.78
N HIS A 512 -4.83 8.32 0.16
CA HIS A 512 -3.95 8.06 -0.97
C HIS A 512 -4.29 9.00 -2.13
N PRO A 513 -3.28 9.62 -2.77
CA PRO A 513 -3.51 10.59 -3.83
C PRO A 513 -3.95 9.94 -5.15
N SER A 514 -4.49 8.72 -5.22
CA SER A 514 -4.96 8.13 -6.49
C SER A 514 -5.82 6.87 -6.34
N GLY A 515 -5.53 6.02 -5.35
CA GLY A 515 -6.14 4.70 -5.26
C GLY A 515 -7.58 4.73 -4.73
N ILE A 516 -8.46 4.09 -5.50
CA ILE A 516 -9.81 3.69 -5.10
C ILE A 516 -9.88 2.17 -5.19
N VAL A 517 -10.31 1.50 -4.12
CA VAL A 517 -10.59 0.06 -4.15
C VAL A 517 -12.00 -0.16 -4.70
N LEU A 518 -12.11 -1.13 -5.61
CA LEU A 518 -13.38 -1.59 -6.17
C LEU A 518 -13.62 -3.03 -5.72
N SER A 519 -14.66 -3.24 -4.91
CA SER A 519 -15.01 -4.53 -4.32
C SER A 519 -16.48 -4.90 -4.58
N ASN A 520 -16.90 -6.04 -4.04
CA ASN A 520 -18.29 -6.42 -3.84
C ASN A 520 -18.81 -5.91 -2.47
N ASP A 521 -19.96 -6.40 -2.03
CA ASP A 521 -20.65 -6.04 -0.78
C ASP A 521 -19.95 -6.47 0.52
N ASP A 522 -18.75 -7.07 0.45
CA ASP A 522 -18.02 -7.58 1.61
C ASP A 522 -16.90 -6.65 2.13
N LEU A 523 -16.69 -5.48 1.52
CA LEU A 523 -15.56 -4.58 1.83
C LEU A 523 -15.46 -4.25 3.33
N VAL A 524 -16.56 -3.72 3.91
CA VAL A 524 -16.63 -3.31 5.33
C VAL A 524 -16.51 -4.50 6.29
N THR A 525 -16.79 -5.72 5.82
CA THR A 525 -16.65 -6.94 6.61
C THR A 525 -15.26 -7.58 6.56
N ARG A 526 -14.34 -6.98 5.81
CA ARG A 526 -12.97 -7.47 5.65
C ARG A 526 -11.92 -6.45 6.02
N VAL A 527 -12.20 -5.17 5.79
CA VAL A 527 -11.28 -4.08 6.14
C VAL A 527 -12.12 -2.94 6.71
N PRO A 528 -11.76 -2.41 7.90
CA PRO A 528 -12.48 -1.27 8.44
C PRO A 528 -12.33 -0.03 7.55
N LEU A 529 -13.33 0.83 7.61
CA LEU A 529 -13.30 2.14 6.98
C LEU A 529 -13.15 3.25 8.01
N GLU A 530 -12.48 4.33 7.62
CA GLU A 530 -12.41 5.59 8.37
C GLU A 530 -12.71 6.80 7.48
N ARG A 531 -12.83 7.99 8.08
CA ARG A 531 -13.10 9.24 7.35
C ARG A 531 -11.82 10.04 7.11
N SER A 532 -11.54 10.33 5.84
CA SER A 532 -10.55 11.33 5.46
C SER A 532 -10.97 12.73 5.93
N PHE A 533 -10.03 13.67 5.92
CA PHE A 533 -10.32 15.08 6.20
C PHE A 533 -11.34 15.69 5.22
N GLN A 534 -11.34 15.24 3.96
CA GLN A 534 -12.27 15.68 2.92
C GLN A 534 -13.63 14.97 2.99
N GLY A 535 -13.84 14.06 3.94
CA GLY A 535 -15.10 13.33 4.11
C GLY A 535 -15.20 11.99 3.36
N TYR A 536 -14.25 11.69 2.46
CA TYR A 536 -14.18 10.38 1.79
C TYR A 536 -13.96 9.24 2.78
N ARG A 537 -14.58 8.08 2.49
CA ARG A 537 -14.31 6.81 3.17
C ARG A 537 -12.96 6.27 2.73
N VAL A 538 -12.15 5.85 3.69
CA VAL A 538 -10.79 5.34 3.47
C VAL A 538 -10.69 3.97 4.13
N ILE A 539 -10.18 2.96 3.43
CA ILE A 539 -9.88 1.66 4.03
C ILE A 539 -8.67 1.77 4.95
N GLN A 540 -8.69 1.08 6.09
CA GLN A 540 -7.53 0.95 6.99
C GLN A 540 -6.49 -0.04 6.44
N ALA A 541 -6.05 0.17 5.20
CA ALA A 541 -5.03 -0.60 4.52
C ALA A 541 -4.29 0.32 3.54
N ASP A 542 -2.96 0.31 3.58
CA ASP A 542 -2.17 1.03 2.58
C ASP A 542 -2.11 0.28 1.25
N LYS A 543 -1.40 0.85 0.27
CA LYS A 543 -1.27 0.25 -1.08
C LYS A 543 -0.76 -1.19 -1.03
N ASP A 544 0.19 -1.49 -0.15
CA ASP A 544 0.82 -2.81 -0.09
C ASP A 544 -0.10 -3.80 0.63
N ASP A 545 -0.77 -3.36 1.71
CA ASP A 545 -1.78 -4.16 2.41
C ASP A 545 -3.00 -4.48 1.52
N VAL A 546 -3.43 -3.54 0.66
CA VAL A 546 -4.52 -3.73 -0.31
C VAL A 546 -4.24 -4.88 -1.28
N GLU A 547 -2.99 -4.97 -1.75
CA GLU A 547 -2.56 -6.05 -2.65
C GLU A 547 -2.54 -7.39 -1.91
N LEU A 548 -2.04 -7.42 -0.67
CA LEU A 548 -2.08 -8.61 0.20
C LEU A 548 -3.52 -9.07 0.47
N LEU A 549 -4.46 -8.15 0.62
CA LEU A 549 -5.89 -8.45 0.83
C LEU A 549 -6.59 -8.91 -0.46
N GLY A 550 -5.91 -8.82 -1.61
CA GLY A 550 -6.42 -9.28 -2.91
C GLY A 550 -7.36 -8.30 -3.59
N TYR A 551 -7.40 -7.03 -3.18
CA TYR A 551 -8.29 -6.04 -3.78
C TYR A 551 -7.73 -5.45 -5.06
N LEU A 552 -8.60 -5.28 -6.04
CA LEU A 552 -8.30 -4.53 -7.25
C LEU A 552 -8.49 -3.04 -6.98
N LYS A 553 -7.47 -2.26 -7.38
CA LYS A 553 -7.49 -0.81 -7.27
C LYS A 553 -7.65 -0.17 -8.65
N LEU A 554 -8.23 1.02 -8.64
CA LEU A 554 -8.27 1.96 -9.74
C LEU A 554 -7.53 3.21 -9.28
N ASP A 555 -6.46 3.56 -9.98
CA ASP A 555 -5.71 4.77 -9.69
C ASP A 555 -6.23 5.92 -10.57
N VAL A 556 -6.92 6.89 -9.96
CA VAL A 556 -7.40 8.11 -10.64
C VAL A 556 -6.45 9.26 -10.31
N LEU A 557 -5.59 9.66 -11.25
CA LEU A 557 -4.55 10.67 -11.04
C LEU A 557 -4.91 12.03 -11.62
N GLY A 558 -4.74 13.10 -10.86
CA GLY A 558 -4.95 14.46 -11.37
C GLY A 558 -3.72 14.99 -12.12
N VAL A 559 -3.81 15.16 -13.43
CA VAL A 559 -2.73 15.71 -14.27
C VAL A 559 -3.04 17.16 -14.63
N ARG A 560 -2.14 18.08 -14.25
CA ARG A 560 -2.31 19.53 -14.49
C ARG A 560 -2.41 19.86 -15.97
N MET A 561 -1.62 19.21 -16.81
CA MET A 561 -1.64 19.45 -18.24
C MET A 561 -2.98 19.13 -18.90
N LEU A 562 -3.69 18.10 -18.44
CA LEU A 562 -5.03 17.80 -18.95
C LEU A 562 -5.99 18.97 -18.67
N SER A 563 -5.91 19.56 -17.46
CA SER A 563 -6.67 20.78 -17.11
C SER A 563 -6.25 21.98 -17.97
N SER A 564 -4.95 22.17 -18.20
CA SER A 564 -4.44 23.25 -19.05
C SER A 564 -4.92 23.13 -20.49
N MET A 565 -4.90 21.92 -21.07
CA MET A 565 -5.44 21.69 -22.41
C MET A 565 -6.96 21.89 -22.47
N ARG A 566 -7.72 21.44 -21.46
CA ARG A 566 -9.17 21.71 -21.37
C ARG A 566 -9.43 23.21 -21.36
N HIS A 567 -8.72 23.96 -20.53
CA HIS A 567 -8.83 25.41 -20.47
C HIS A 567 -8.50 26.07 -21.81
N ALA A 568 -7.44 25.65 -22.49
CA ALA A 568 -7.12 26.16 -23.82
C ALA A 568 -8.26 25.91 -24.82
N LEU A 569 -8.86 24.73 -24.83
CA LEU A 569 -10.02 24.41 -25.67
C LEU A 569 -11.25 25.29 -25.36
N ASP A 570 -11.50 25.56 -24.07
CA ASP A 570 -12.58 26.46 -23.66
C ASP A 570 -12.33 27.89 -24.15
N GLU A 571 -11.09 28.37 -24.05
CA GLU A 571 -10.71 29.70 -24.53
C GLU A 571 -10.82 29.80 -26.06
N ILE A 572 -10.34 28.81 -26.82
CA ILE A 572 -10.48 28.78 -28.29
C ILE A 572 -11.96 28.82 -28.69
N ALA A 573 -12.81 28.02 -28.03
CA ALA A 573 -14.25 28.03 -28.29
C ALA A 573 -14.89 29.40 -27.95
N ARG A 574 -14.38 30.09 -26.93
CA ARG A 574 -14.87 31.40 -26.51
C ARG A 574 -14.42 32.54 -27.42
N THR A 575 -13.17 32.55 -27.87
CA THR A 575 -12.55 33.66 -28.61
C THR A 575 -12.66 33.50 -30.13
N GLU A 576 -12.52 32.27 -30.63
CA GLU A 576 -12.50 31.97 -32.06
C GLU A 576 -13.78 31.29 -32.56
N HIS A 577 -14.66 30.89 -31.63
CA HIS A 577 -15.89 30.14 -31.94
C HIS A 577 -15.64 28.83 -32.68
N VAL A 578 -14.43 28.25 -32.51
CA VAL A 578 -14.04 26.95 -33.05
C VAL A 578 -14.07 25.91 -31.95
N LYS A 579 -14.74 24.79 -32.20
CA LYS A 579 -14.69 23.63 -31.31
C LYS A 579 -13.65 22.64 -31.83
N VAL A 580 -12.48 22.64 -31.22
CA VAL A 580 -11.39 21.70 -31.56
C VAL A 580 -11.64 20.36 -30.88
N ASP A 581 -11.51 19.28 -31.63
CA ASP A 581 -11.44 17.91 -31.12
C ASP A 581 -9.98 17.43 -31.14
N LEU A 582 -9.32 17.45 -29.97
CA LEU A 582 -7.91 17.05 -29.83
C LEU A 582 -7.67 15.57 -30.09
N ASP A 583 -8.69 14.73 -29.99
CA ASP A 583 -8.52 13.30 -30.15
C ASP A 583 -8.63 12.89 -31.64
N ALA A 584 -9.02 13.84 -32.50
CA ALA A 584 -9.13 13.70 -33.95
C ALA A 584 -8.04 14.45 -34.75
N ILE A 585 -7.07 15.08 -34.09
CA ILE A 585 -5.98 15.81 -34.78
C ILE A 585 -5.08 14.84 -35.56
N ALA A 586 -4.53 15.32 -36.68
CA ALA A 586 -3.53 14.59 -37.44
C ALA A 586 -2.27 14.35 -36.58
N LEU A 587 -1.65 13.17 -36.69
CA LEU A 587 -0.49 12.78 -35.87
C LEU A 587 0.86 13.07 -36.55
N ASP A 588 0.82 13.64 -37.74
CA ASP A 588 1.94 13.95 -38.64
C ASP A 588 1.99 15.43 -39.03
N ASP A 589 1.40 16.31 -38.22
CA ASP A 589 1.45 17.77 -38.42
C ASP A 589 2.89 18.31 -38.32
N GLU A 590 3.44 18.69 -39.48
CA GLU A 590 4.83 19.16 -39.58
C GLU A 590 5.11 20.45 -38.79
N PRO A 591 4.24 21.48 -38.77
CA PRO A 591 4.43 22.65 -37.91
C PRO A 591 4.61 22.30 -36.44
N THR A 592 3.85 21.32 -35.94
CA THR A 592 3.99 20.84 -34.56
C THR A 592 5.37 20.21 -34.34
N PHE A 593 5.86 19.39 -35.28
CA PHE A 593 7.20 18.82 -35.17
C PHE A 593 8.31 19.86 -35.37
N GLU A 594 8.11 20.93 -36.15
CA GLU A 594 9.04 22.06 -36.26
C GLU A 594 9.23 22.75 -34.90
N LEU A 595 8.14 23.05 -34.19
CA LEU A 595 8.18 23.62 -32.84
C LEU A 595 8.95 22.71 -31.87
N ILE A 596 8.70 21.40 -31.93
CA ILE A 596 9.40 20.41 -31.08
C ILE A 596 10.89 20.35 -31.42
N ARG A 597 11.26 20.31 -32.70
CA ARG A 597 12.68 20.27 -33.15
C ARG A 597 13.44 21.55 -32.85
N ALA A 598 12.75 22.69 -32.79
CA ALA A 598 13.29 23.96 -32.32
C ALA A 598 13.47 23.99 -30.79
N SER A 599 12.99 22.98 -30.07
CA SER A 599 12.95 22.90 -28.61
C SER A 599 12.23 24.10 -27.98
N ASP A 600 11.20 24.63 -28.65
CA ASP A 600 10.29 25.61 -28.09
C ASP A 600 9.13 24.91 -27.37
N THR A 601 9.49 24.07 -26.40
CA THR A 601 8.58 23.13 -25.73
C THR A 601 8.28 23.51 -24.29
N LEU A 602 8.59 24.75 -23.89
CA LEU A 602 8.16 25.28 -22.60
C LEU A 602 6.62 25.29 -22.56
N GLY A 603 6.04 24.66 -21.53
CA GLY A 603 4.59 24.47 -21.43
C GLY A 603 4.05 23.23 -22.16
N CYS A 604 4.89 22.41 -22.79
CA CYS A 604 4.50 21.14 -23.40
C CYS A 604 4.74 19.95 -22.44
N PHE A 605 3.84 18.98 -22.43
CA PHE A 605 3.91 17.84 -21.50
C PHE A 605 5.17 16.99 -21.69
N GLN A 606 5.84 16.61 -20.60
CA GLN A 606 7.03 15.73 -20.54
C GLN A 606 8.31 16.23 -21.23
N ILE A 607 8.23 17.22 -22.13
CA ILE A 607 9.35 17.64 -22.99
C ILE A 607 9.80 19.09 -22.74
N GLU A 608 9.45 19.69 -21.61
CA GLU A 608 9.78 21.08 -21.26
C GLU A 608 11.12 21.28 -20.53
N SER A 609 11.63 20.24 -19.84
CA SER A 609 12.79 20.39 -18.97
C SER A 609 14.07 20.72 -19.75
N PRO A 610 15.06 21.43 -19.15
CA PRO A 610 16.28 21.82 -19.88
C PRO A 610 16.99 20.67 -20.59
N GLY A 611 17.14 19.52 -19.93
CA GLY A 611 17.80 18.37 -20.55
C GLY A 611 16.94 17.63 -21.57
N GLN A 612 15.60 17.62 -21.42
CA GLN A 612 14.73 17.13 -22.50
C GLN A 612 14.86 18.01 -23.74
N ARG A 613 14.85 19.32 -23.57
CA ARG A 613 15.04 20.28 -24.67
C ARG A 613 16.38 20.10 -25.38
N GLU A 614 17.45 19.79 -24.65
CA GLU A 614 18.75 19.42 -25.23
C GLU A 614 18.66 18.10 -26.01
N LEU A 615 17.98 17.09 -25.46
CA LEU A 615 17.78 15.81 -26.15
C LEU A 615 17.01 16.01 -27.46
N LEU A 616 15.92 16.79 -27.46
CA LEU A 616 15.14 17.10 -28.67
C LEU A 616 16.00 17.73 -29.77
N GLN A 617 16.90 18.65 -29.43
CA GLN A 617 17.81 19.26 -30.41
C GLN A 617 18.73 18.24 -31.07
N LYS A 618 19.17 17.22 -30.33
CA LYS A 618 20.02 16.14 -30.88
C LYS A 618 19.20 15.08 -31.60
N LEU A 619 18.01 14.78 -31.09
CA LEU A 619 17.13 13.73 -31.59
C LEU A 619 16.47 14.10 -32.91
N GLN A 620 16.06 15.37 -33.06
CA GLN A 620 15.31 15.88 -34.20
C GLN A 620 14.10 14.99 -34.53
N PRO A 621 13.05 14.96 -33.67
CA PRO A 621 11.86 14.14 -33.91
C PRO A 621 11.05 14.61 -35.12
N THR A 622 10.58 13.68 -35.94
CA THR A 622 9.80 13.96 -37.17
C THR A 622 8.51 13.15 -37.26
N ARG A 623 8.26 12.26 -36.29
CA ARG A 623 7.08 11.40 -36.24
C ARG A 623 6.72 11.06 -34.81
N TRP A 624 5.50 10.58 -34.62
CA TRP A 624 4.96 10.18 -33.33
C TRP A 624 5.85 9.21 -32.55
N GLU A 625 6.38 8.18 -33.22
CA GLU A 625 7.21 7.16 -32.58
C GLU A 625 8.48 7.74 -31.96
N ASP A 626 8.95 8.89 -32.45
CA ASP A 626 10.13 9.54 -31.91
C ASP A 626 9.85 10.17 -30.54
N LEU A 627 8.63 10.63 -30.28
CA LEU A 627 8.21 11.13 -28.96
C LEU A 627 8.20 9.99 -27.93
N ILE A 628 7.77 8.79 -28.35
CA ILE A 628 7.80 7.59 -27.50
C ILE A 628 9.24 7.27 -27.09
N VAL A 629 10.18 7.36 -28.03
CA VAL A 629 11.61 7.14 -27.74
C VAL A 629 12.16 8.24 -26.85
N ASP A 630 11.88 9.51 -27.14
CA ASP A 630 12.35 10.68 -26.39
C ASP A 630 12.00 10.59 -24.89
N ILE A 631 10.71 10.36 -24.60
CA ILE A 631 10.18 10.18 -23.23
C ILE A 631 10.88 9.04 -22.49
N SER A 632 11.37 8.04 -23.23
CA SER A 632 12.03 6.85 -22.67
C SER A 632 13.52 7.03 -22.44
N LEU A 633 14.20 7.87 -23.23
CA LEU A 633 15.65 8.05 -23.16
C LEU A 633 16.10 9.00 -22.04
N PHE A 634 15.34 10.05 -21.74
CA PHE A 634 15.75 11.07 -20.78
C PHE A 634 15.46 10.65 -19.33
N ARG A 635 16.31 9.78 -18.78
CA ARG A 635 16.25 9.29 -17.39
C ARG A 635 17.65 9.24 -16.74
N PRO A 636 17.77 9.25 -15.41
CA PRO A 636 19.07 9.19 -14.72
C PRO A 636 19.92 7.96 -15.06
N GLY A 637 19.29 6.84 -15.44
CA GLY A 637 19.96 5.59 -15.83
C GLY A 637 20.60 5.64 -17.21
N PRO A 638 19.85 5.84 -18.31
CA PRO A 638 20.38 5.90 -19.67
C PRO A 638 21.40 7.03 -19.90
N VAL A 639 21.35 8.10 -19.09
CA VAL A 639 22.38 9.17 -19.07
C VAL A 639 23.69 8.68 -18.45
N LYS A 640 23.65 7.78 -17.45
CA LYS A 640 24.84 7.20 -16.81
C LYS A 640 25.49 6.08 -17.62
N SER A 641 24.72 5.34 -18.43
CA SER A 641 25.20 4.20 -19.23
C SER A 641 25.65 4.56 -20.66
N ASP A 642 25.73 5.85 -21.00
CA ASP A 642 26.08 6.38 -22.34
C ASP A 642 25.20 5.85 -23.50
N MET A 643 24.05 5.22 -23.22
CA MET A 643 23.21 4.57 -24.23
C MET A 643 22.50 5.52 -25.19
N ILE A 644 22.32 6.77 -24.77
CA ILE A 644 21.70 7.82 -25.57
C ILE A 644 22.57 8.11 -26.81
N ASN A 645 23.90 8.13 -26.66
CA ASN A 645 24.81 8.52 -27.73
C ASN A 645 24.83 7.54 -28.92
N PRO A 646 24.94 6.20 -28.74
CA PRO A 646 24.82 5.23 -29.82
C PRO A 646 23.50 5.34 -30.57
N TYR A 647 22.38 5.51 -29.86
CA TYR A 647 21.08 5.69 -30.50
C TYR A 647 21.04 6.96 -31.36
N LEU A 648 21.46 8.10 -30.81
CA LEU A 648 21.48 9.39 -31.53
C LEU A 648 22.40 9.35 -32.76
N ARG A 649 23.61 8.79 -32.64
CA ARG A 649 24.56 8.68 -33.74
C ARG A 649 24.02 7.82 -34.88
N ARG A 650 23.40 6.68 -34.55
CA ARG A 650 22.82 5.76 -35.55
C ARG A 650 21.61 6.37 -36.23
N ARG A 651 20.75 7.04 -35.46
CA ARG A 651 19.61 7.78 -35.98
C ARG A 651 20.04 8.91 -36.93
N ALA A 652 21.10 9.64 -36.58
CA ALA A 652 21.67 10.70 -37.40
C ALA A 652 22.48 10.18 -38.61
N GLY A 653 22.59 8.86 -38.80
CA GLY A 653 23.37 8.25 -39.88
C GLY A 653 24.89 8.38 -39.71
N MET A 654 25.37 8.80 -38.54
CA MET A 654 26.79 8.91 -38.21
C MET A 654 27.42 7.54 -37.87
N GLU A 655 26.59 6.53 -37.61
CA GLU A 655 26.98 5.15 -37.33
C GLU A 655 25.94 4.20 -37.96
N ALA A 656 26.37 3.06 -38.51
CA ALA A 656 25.43 2.07 -39.01
C ALA A 656 24.73 1.33 -37.85
N PRO A 657 23.43 1.02 -37.94
CA PRO A 657 22.76 0.17 -36.95
C PRO A 657 23.43 -1.20 -36.85
N THR A 658 23.85 -1.59 -35.65
CA THR A 658 24.48 -2.88 -35.36
C THR A 658 23.60 -3.73 -34.47
N TYR A 659 23.56 -5.04 -34.75
CA TYR A 659 22.81 -6.03 -33.96
C TYR A 659 23.78 -7.15 -33.56
N ALA A 660 23.75 -7.56 -32.30
CA ALA A 660 24.60 -8.65 -31.82
C ALA A 660 24.30 -9.98 -32.54
N HIS A 661 23.06 -10.18 -32.97
CA HIS A 661 22.62 -11.34 -33.72
C HIS A 661 21.51 -10.96 -34.72
N PRO A 662 21.41 -11.58 -35.92
CA PRO A 662 20.35 -11.28 -36.89
C PRO A 662 18.93 -11.45 -36.34
N ALA A 663 18.74 -12.40 -35.41
CA ALA A 663 17.44 -12.64 -34.75
C ALA A 663 16.95 -11.45 -33.90
N LEU A 664 17.83 -10.53 -33.50
CA LEU A 664 17.47 -9.34 -32.73
C LEU A 664 16.94 -8.20 -33.59
N ARG A 665 17.17 -8.24 -34.90
CA ARG A 665 16.77 -7.16 -35.81
C ARG A 665 15.27 -6.84 -35.75
N PRO A 666 14.34 -7.81 -35.74
CA PRO A 666 12.91 -7.50 -35.61
C PRO A 666 12.56 -6.76 -34.31
N ALA A 667 13.23 -7.10 -33.20
CA ALA A 667 12.97 -6.51 -31.89
C ALA A 667 13.57 -5.10 -31.74
N LEU A 668 14.77 -4.87 -32.28
CA LEU A 668 15.56 -3.66 -32.04
C LEU A 668 15.65 -2.73 -33.25
N ARG A 669 14.96 -3.02 -34.36
CA ARG A 669 15.01 -2.18 -35.58
C ARG A 669 14.57 -0.75 -35.32
N GLU A 670 13.57 -0.55 -34.47
CA GLU A 670 13.00 0.77 -34.17
C GLU A 670 13.97 1.67 -33.39
N THR A 671 14.90 1.05 -32.65
CA THR A 671 15.91 1.73 -31.81
C THR A 671 17.32 1.49 -32.32
N PHE A 672 17.48 1.18 -33.61
CA PHE A 672 18.78 1.02 -34.27
C PHE A 672 19.75 0.06 -33.54
N GLY A 673 19.21 -1.03 -32.97
CA GLY A 673 20.00 -2.04 -32.26
C GLY A 673 20.28 -1.73 -30.79
N VAL A 674 19.77 -0.63 -30.25
CA VAL A 674 19.88 -0.28 -28.82
C VAL A 674 18.64 -0.76 -28.08
N ILE A 675 18.79 -1.38 -26.91
CA ILE A 675 17.66 -1.75 -26.06
C ILE A 675 17.21 -0.49 -25.31
N VAL A 676 15.99 -0.02 -25.54
CA VAL A 676 15.41 1.18 -24.89
C VAL A 676 14.19 0.82 -24.05
N TYR A 677 13.46 -0.23 -24.44
CA TYR A 677 12.19 -0.60 -23.82
C TYR A 677 12.25 -1.95 -23.08
N HIS A 678 11.44 -2.07 -22.03
CA HIS A 678 11.14 -3.36 -21.40
C HIS A 678 10.66 -4.39 -22.42
N GLU A 679 9.78 -3.99 -23.32
CA GLU A 679 9.24 -4.83 -24.40
C GLU A 679 10.35 -5.36 -25.32
N GLN A 680 11.44 -4.62 -25.50
CA GLN A 680 12.60 -5.06 -26.26
C GLN A 680 13.45 -6.08 -25.50
N VAL A 681 13.54 -6.00 -24.17
CA VAL A 681 14.15 -7.05 -23.34
C VAL A 681 13.39 -8.36 -23.50
N LEU A 682 12.06 -8.33 -23.37
CA LEU A 682 11.22 -9.52 -23.53
C LEU A 682 11.48 -10.20 -24.87
N ARG A 683 11.51 -9.42 -25.95
CA ARG A 683 11.72 -9.91 -27.31
C ARG A 683 13.15 -10.36 -27.57
N THR A 684 14.13 -9.76 -26.89
CA THR A 684 15.53 -10.17 -26.95
C THR A 684 15.69 -11.56 -26.33
N LEU A 685 15.12 -11.78 -25.14
CA LEU A 685 15.08 -13.09 -24.48
C LEU A 685 14.37 -14.12 -25.37
N ALA A 686 13.19 -13.79 -25.90
CA ALA A 686 12.42 -14.68 -26.77
C ALA A 686 13.17 -15.03 -28.07
N ALA A 687 13.80 -14.06 -28.73
CA ALA A 687 14.50 -14.28 -29.99
C ALA A 687 15.75 -15.15 -29.81
N MET A 688 16.53 -14.88 -28.76
CA MET A 688 17.84 -15.52 -28.54
C MET A 688 17.74 -16.87 -27.88
N ALA A 689 16.86 -17.01 -26.88
CA ALA A 689 16.77 -18.17 -26.01
C ALA A 689 15.38 -18.85 -26.08
N GLY A 690 14.45 -18.36 -26.88
CA GLY A 690 13.16 -19.05 -27.12
C GLY A 690 12.18 -18.96 -25.95
N TYR A 691 12.39 -18.04 -24.99
CA TYR A 691 11.42 -17.77 -23.93
C TYR A 691 10.07 -17.32 -24.51
N SER A 692 8.98 -17.75 -23.88
CA SER A 692 7.70 -17.08 -24.03
C SER A 692 7.80 -15.64 -23.49
N LEU A 693 6.94 -14.74 -23.97
CA LEU A 693 6.90 -13.35 -23.45
C LEU A 693 6.53 -13.30 -21.96
N THR A 694 5.78 -14.30 -21.50
CA THR A 694 5.42 -14.53 -20.09
C THR A 694 6.66 -14.83 -19.24
N GLU A 695 7.49 -15.81 -19.62
CA GLU A 695 8.75 -16.11 -18.93
C GLU A 695 9.72 -14.92 -19.01
N ALA A 696 9.79 -14.26 -20.16
CA ALA A 696 10.70 -13.16 -20.37
C ALA A 696 10.35 -11.93 -19.51
N ASP A 697 9.07 -11.65 -19.28
CA ASP A 697 8.65 -10.60 -18.34
C ASP A 697 8.91 -10.99 -16.88
N PHE A 698 8.77 -12.28 -16.53
CA PHE A 698 9.15 -12.78 -15.22
C PHE A 698 10.64 -12.54 -14.95
N ILE A 699 11.53 -12.89 -15.90
CA ILE A 699 12.98 -12.62 -15.79
C ILE A 699 13.22 -11.13 -15.66
N ARG A 700 12.68 -10.31 -16.57
CA ARG A 700 12.83 -8.85 -16.58
C ARG A 700 12.51 -8.22 -15.23
N ARG A 701 11.46 -8.69 -14.55
CA ARG A 701 11.02 -8.17 -13.26
C ARG A 701 12.01 -8.46 -12.12
N HIS A 702 12.84 -9.49 -12.25
CA HIS A 702 13.77 -9.95 -11.22
C HIS A 702 15.23 -9.70 -11.60
N LEU A 703 15.51 -8.85 -12.59
CA LEU A 703 16.89 -8.54 -12.98
C LEU A 703 17.63 -7.67 -11.93
N ASP A 704 16.92 -7.06 -10.99
CA ASP A 704 17.48 -6.32 -9.85
C ASP A 704 17.83 -7.23 -8.66
N ARG A 705 17.46 -8.52 -8.72
CA ARG A 705 17.69 -9.51 -7.66
C ARG A 705 19.02 -10.24 -7.86
N GLU A 706 20.05 -9.76 -7.20
CA GLU A 706 21.42 -10.32 -7.27
C GLU A 706 21.48 -11.82 -6.96
N ASP A 707 20.59 -12.32 -6.11
CA ASP A 707 20.50 -13.73 -5.74
C ASP A 707 19.97 -14.64 -6.86
N LEU A 708 19.15 -14.10 -7.78
CA LEU A 708 18.53 -14.86 -8.87
C LEU A 708 19.30 -14.74 -10.20
N LEU A 709 20.06 -13.66 -10.37
CA LEU A 709 20.79 -13.36 -11.60
C LEU A 709 21.70 -14.50 -12.11
N PRO A 710 22.49 -15.21 -11.27
CA PRO A 710 23.33 -16.31 -11.75
C PRO A 710 22.52 -17.46 -12.36
N GLY A 711 21.35 -17.75 -11.79
CA GLY A 711 20.44 -18.79 -12.27
C GLY A 711 19.84 -18.45 -13.62
N PHE A 712 19.31 -17.23 -13.78
CA PHE A 712 18.76 -16.78 -15.07
C PHE A 712 19.82 -16.72 -16.16
N ARG A 713 21.04 -16.29 -15.82
CA ARG A 713 22.16 -16.27 -16.77
C ARG A 713 22.47 -17.66 -17.29
N ALA A 714 22.56 -18.66 -16.42
CA ALA A 714 22.88 -20.03 -16.80
C ALA A 714 21.81 -20.61 -17.76
N ASP A 715 20.53 -20.47 -17.41
CA ASP A 715 19.39 -20.91 -18.24
C ASP A 715 19.36 -20.18 -19.60
N PHE A 716 19.61 -18.86 -19.63
CA PHE A 716 19.67 -18.09 -20.87
C PHE A 716 20.75 -18.62 -21.82
N LEU A 717 21.96 -18.86 -21.32
CA LEU A 717 23.09 -19.33 -22.13
C LEU A 717 22.85 -20.75 -22.65
N GLU A 718 22.29 -21.64 -21.83
CA GLU A 718 21.95 -23.01 -22.22
C GLU A 718 20.91 -23.01 -23.35
N ARG A 719 19.81 -22.26 -23.18
CA ARG A 719 18.75 -22.15 -24.20
C ARG A 719 19.25 -21.49 -25.48
N ALA A 720 20.08 -20.45 -25.37
CA ALA A 720 20.70 -19.80 -26.52
C ALA A 720 21.61 -20.76 -27.30
N ALA A 721 22.41 -21.57 -26.60
CA ALA A 721 23.23 -22.61 -27.22
C ALA A 721 22.36 -23.67 -27.93
N GLY A 722 21.24 -24.08 -27.31
CA GLY A 722 20.26 -24.98 -27.94
C GLY A 722 19.62 -24.43 -29.23
N ARG A 723 19.69 -23.12 -29.44
CA ARG A 723 19.21 -22.43 -30.66
C ARG A 723 20.34 -22.07 -31.63
N GLY A 724 21.56 -22.54 -31.38
CA GLY A 724 22.72 -22.31 -32.24
C GLY A 724 23.32 -20.91 -32.14
N VAL A 725 23.03 -20.16 -31.08
CA VAL A 725 23.66 -18.85 -30.84
C VAL A 725 25.08 -19.07 -30.29
N PRO A 726 26.12 -18.47 -30.88
CA PRO A 726 27.48 -18.50 -30.34
C PRO A 726 27.55 -17.96 -28.91
N VAL A 727 28.34 -18.61 -28.06
CA VAL A 727 28.43 -18.28 -26.62
C VAL A 727 28.86 -16.83 -26.39
N ASP A 728 29.81 -16.31 -27.17
CA ASP A 728 30.27 -14.92 -27.07
C ASP A 728 29.17 -13.89 -27.41
N ILE A 729 28.27 -14.24 -28.33
CA ILE A 729 27.11 -13.41 -28.68
C ILE A 729 26.05 -13.50 -27.58
N ALA A 730 25.78 -14.70 -27.06
CA ALA A 730 24.84 -14.90 -25.97
C ALA A 730 25.27 -14.14 -24.71
N GLU A 731 26.54 -14.25 -24.32
CA GLU A 731 27.12 -13.54 -23.17
C GLU A 731 26.99 -12.02 -23.28
N ARG A 732 27.39 -11.43 -24.41
CA ARG A 732 27.25 -9.98 -24.63
C ARG A 732 25.79 -9.54 -24.59
N THR A 733 24.89 -10.36 -25.14
CA THR A 733 23.45 -10.05 -25.12
C THR A 733 22.88 -10.12 -23.71
N TRP A 734 23.30 -11.11 -22.91
CA TRP A 734 22.91 -11.22 -21.51
C TRP A 734 23.38 -10.01 -20.69
N VAL A 735 24.65 -9.59 -20.86
CA VAL A 735 25.18 -8.40 -20.19
C VAL A 735 24.33 -7.17 -20.51
N ALA A 736 24.01 -6.95 -21.79
CA ALA A 736 23.15 -5.83 -22.19
C ALA A 736 21.73 -5.90 -21.57
N VAL A 737 21.16 -7.10 -21.43
CA VAL A 737 19.86 -7.31 -20.76
C VAL A 737 19.96 -7.08 -19.25
N ALA A 738 21.00 -7.58 -18.59
CA ALA A 738 21.19 -7.48 -17.15
C ALA A 738 21.48 -6.02 -16.72
N GLU A 739 22.27 -5.29 -17.49
CA GLU A 739 22.51 -3.86 -17.23
C GLU A 739 21.20 -3.05 -17.32
N PHE A 740 20.32 -3.44 -18.25
CA PHE A 740 19.00 -2.82 -18.48
C PHE A 740 18.06 -2.87 -17.26
N ALA A 741 18.28 -3.78 -16.31
CA ALA A 741 17.53 -3.89 -15.07
C ALA A 741 17.37 -2.55 -14.33
N SER A 742 18.41 -1.73 -14.38
CA SER A 742 18.51 -0.49 -13.62
C SER A 742 17.89 0.73 -14.31
N PHE A 743 17.48 0.63 -15.58
CA PHE A 743 17.10 1.81 -16.37
C PHE A 743 16.06 1.63 -17.47
N GLY A 744 15.50 0.43 -17.63
CA GLY A 744 14.48 0.17 -18.63
C GLY A 744 13.20 0.99 -18.50
N PHE A 745 12.57 1.33 -19.63
CA PHE A 745 11.29 2.03 -19.65
C PHE A 745 10.17 1.22 -20.30
N CYS A 746 8.94 1.43 -19.85
CA CYS A 746 7.78 0.83 -20.49
C CYS A 746 7.40 1.58 -21.76
N LYS A 747 7.44 0.90 -22.91
CA LYS A 747 6.98 1.47 -24.17
C LYS A 747 5.50 1.81 -24.13
N ALA A 748 4.65 0.95 -23.56
CA ALA A 748 3.21 1.24 -23.46
C ALA A 748 2.90 2.53 -22.67
N HIS A 749 3.61 2.76 -21.56
CA HIS A 749 3.49 3.98 -20.78
C HIS A 749 4.03 5.20 -21.55
N ALA A 750 5.18 5.08 -22.23
CA ALA A 750 5.70 6.13 -23.09
C ALA A 750 4.72 6.49 -24.22
N ALA A 751 4.11 5.47 -24.85
CA ALA A 751 3.13 5.65 -25.91
C ALA A 751 1.86 6.36 -25.43
N ALA A 752 1.40 6.04 -24.22
CA ALA A 752 0.31 6.76 -23.56
C ALA A 752 0.66 8.23 -23.31
N PHE A 753 1.87 8.51 -22.81
CA PHE A 753 2.31 9.89 -22.53
C PHE A 753 2.63 10.71 -23.78
N ALA A 754 2.98 10.06 -24.90
CA ALA A 754 3.14 10.74 -26.17
C ALA A 754 1.85 11.44 -26.63
N VAL A 755 0.67 10.95 -26.21
CA VAL A 755 -0.63 11.57 -26.54
C VAL A 755 -0.74 13.01 -26.00
N PRO A 756 -0.73 13.26 -24.68
CA PRO A 756 -0.76 14.62 -24.16
C PRO A 756 0.49 15.44 -24.53
N THR A 757 1.65 14.82 -24.76
CA THR A 757 2.84 15.52 -25.28
C THR A 757 2.58 16.13 -26.65
N TYR A 758 2.04 15.34 -27.57
CA TYR A 758 1.72 15.82 -28.90
C TYR A 758 0.56 16.82 -28.88
N GLN A 759 -0.53 16.52 -28.19
CA GLN A 759 -1.70 17.41 -28.10
C GLN A 759 -1.36 18.78 -27.50
N SER A 760 -0.55 18.84 -26.44
CA SER A 760 -0.10 20.11 -25.87
C SER A 760 0.83 20.89 -26.81
N SER A 761 1.70 20.20 -27.55
CA SER A 761 2.56 20.84 -28.55
C SER A 761 1.77 21.36 -29.75
N TRP A 762 0.77 20.60 -30.20
CA TRP A 762 -0.13 21.01 -31.29
C TRP A 762 -0.94 22.25 -30.89
N LEU A 763 -1.51 22.28 -29.68
CA LEU A 763 -2.20 23.46 -29.16
C LEU A 763 -1.28 24.68 -29.15
N LYS A 764 -0.06 24.56 -28.63
CA LYS A 764 0.91 25.66 -28.63
C LYS A 764 1.29 26.13 -30.04
N THR A 765 1.32 25.22 -31.01
CA THR A 765 1.69 25.53 -32.40
C THR A 765 0.59 26.33 -33.11
N HIS A 766 -0.67 25.88 -32.95
CA HIS A 766 -1.80 26.42 -33.71
C HIS A 766 -2.58 27.50 -32.94
N TYR A 767 -2.45 27.56 -31.62
CA TYR A 767 -3.11 28.49 -30.71
C TYR A 767 -2.14 28.96 -29.59
N PRO A 768 -1.07 29.71 -29.94
CA PRO A 768 0.03 30.06 -29.02
C PRO A 768 -0.32 31.03 -27.89
#